data_AF-R5KWV9-F1
#
_entry.id   AF-R5KWV9-F1
#
_cell.length_a   1.000
_cell.length_b   1.000
_cell.length_c   1.000
_cell.angle_alpha   90.00
_cell.angle_beta   90.00
_cell.angle_gamma   90.00
#
_symmetry.space_group_name_H-M   'P 1'
#
loop_
_entity.id
_entity.type
_entity.pdbx_description
1 polymer ?
#
loop_
_entity_poly.entity_id
_entity_poly.type
_entity_poly.pdbx_seq_one_letter_code
_entity_poly.pdbx_strand_id
1 'polypeptide(L)'
;MGDAADNIPGCPGVGEKTAVKLLQQFGSIDSLLERTSELKGALKKKVEENAEQIKFSKFLATIRTDVPVSLDLEALRVTDPDRDELRRIFTELEFKTLSDKFLNNRENIKNNANQQLDLFAENTTDGQVDAEKSNLRALTDTPHTYKLVDTEEDMRRLCDFFMTKSFLSLDTETTSTNTIDAELVGLSFSVEENEAFYVPVPADRQQAQNIVNIFKPVYESPSILKIGQNIKYDMEVLMNYGVTLGGEMFDTMIAHYLLQPELRHNMDYMAEVYLGYKTIHIDELIGPKGKGQKSMRDLDPKEIYEYAAEDADVTLKLKNILEPKLKEAGVWQLFTEVEMPLVQVLADMEVGGVRIDTGALKETSAMLTERMNAIEKEIYQLAGEEFNIASPKQVGEILFGKMKIVEKPKKTKTGQYVTSEEVLQQLKGKSEIVGKILEHRGLKKLLGTYVDALPKLINPRTGHIHTSFNQTVTATGRLSSSDPNLQNIPVRGEDGKEIRKAFVPEEGCLFFSADYSQIELRVMAHLSGDENMQEAFREGYDIHAATAAKIYHETMDSVTRDQRTKAKRANFGIIYGITVFGLAERLDISRTEATQLIDGYFATFPKVAEYMEQAKETARKLGYAETLLHRRRYLPDITSHNATVRGFAERNAINAPIQGTAADIIKIAMVRIHRRFCDEHLRSKMILQVHDELNFSVYPDEKERVEQIVLEEMQNAYPLDVPLTADCGWGANWLEAH
;
A
#
# COMPACT_ATOMS: atom_id res chain seq x y z
N MET A 1 -39.02 -17.27 34.13
CA MET A 1 -39.28 -16.57 32.86
C MET A 1 -39.52 -17.62 31.78
N GLY A 2 -40.24 -17.29 30.71
CA GLY A 2 -40.28 -18.14 29.52
C GLY A 2 -39.02 -17.96 28.66
N ASP A 3 -38.92 -18.74 27.60
CA ASP A 3 -37.92 -18.58 26.55
C ASP A 3 -38.65 -18.41 25.21
N ALA A 4 -38.55 -17.22 24.63
CA ALA A 4 -39.23 -16.91 23.38
C ALA A 4 -38.56 -17.57 22.15
N ALA A 5 -37.27 -17.92 22.23
CA ALA A 5 -36.58 -18.59 21.13
C ALA A 5 -37.05 -20.05 20.98
N ASP A 6 -37.24 -20.74 22.11
CA ASP A 6 -37.70 -22.14 22.17
C ASP A 6 -39.22 -22.28 22.34
N ASN A 7 -39.98 -21.18 22.18
CA ASN A 7 -41.43 -21.13 22.36
C ASN A 7 -41.92 -21.63 23.74
N ILE A 8 -41.12 -21.46 24.78
CA ILE A 8 -41.48 -21.80 26.16
C ILE A 8 -42.19 -20.58 26.79
N PRO A 9 -43.50 -20.66 27.08
CA PRO A 9 -44.28 -19.47 27.40
C PRO A 9 -43.97 -18.85 28.77
N GLY A 10 -43.58 -19.66 29.76
CA GLY A 10 -43.30 -19.19 31.12
C GLY A 10 -44.51 -18.59 31.84
N CYS A 11 -44.26 -17.76 32.87
CA CYS A 11 -45.29 -17.04 33.60
C CYS A 11 -45.36 -15.58 33.12
N PRO A 12 -46.50 -15.12 32.57
CA PRO A 12 -46.67 -13.74 32.10
C PRO A 12 -46.36 -12.69 33.18
N GLY A 13 -45.54 -11.70 32.82
CA GLY A 13 -45.15 -10.61 33.72
C GLY A 13 -44.15 -10.99 34.82
N VAL A 14 -43.52 -12.18 34.75
CA VAL A 14 -42.38 -12.58 35.59
C VAL A 14 -41.11 -12.62 34.73
N GLY A 15 -40.36 -11.52 34.74
CA GLY A 15 -39.06 -11.41 34.08
C GLY A 15 -37.93 -12.12 34.84
N GLU A 16 -36.74 -12.13 34.23
CA GLU A 16 -35.54 -12.82 34.71
C GLU A 16 -35.18 -12.50 36.17
N LYS A 17 -35.05 -11.23 36.52
CA LYS A 17 -34.68 -10.79 37.88
C LYS A 17 -35.66 -11.27 38.96
N THR A 18 -36.96 -11.31 38.63
CA THR A 18 -38.00 -11.78 39.55
C THR A 18 -37.98 -13.30 39.65
N ALA A 19 -37.77 -14.01 38.54
CA ALA A 19 -37.67 -15.46 38.53
C ALA A 19 -36.46 -15.97 39.35
N VAL A 20 -35.30 -15.33 39.21
CA VAL A 20 -34.09 -15.65 40.00
C VAL A 20 -34.36 -15.49 41.50
N LYS A 21 -35.01 -14.39 41.91
CA LYS A 21 -35.36 -14.16 43.32
C LYS A 21 -36.30 -15.22 43.88
N LEU A 22 -37.29 -15.66 43.10
CA LEU A 22 -38.24 -16.71 43.50
C LEU A 22 -37.55 -18.07 43.62
N LEU A 23 -36.66 -18.42 42.68
CA LEU A 23 -35.92 -19.68 42.75
C LEU A 23 -34.90 -19.69 43.90
N GLN A 24 -34.26 -18.56 44.22
CA GLN A 24 -33.40 -18.45 45.40
C GLN A 24 -34.18 -18.63 46.72
N GLN A 25 -35.42 -18.16 46.77
CA GLN A 25 -36.26 -18.24 47.97
C GLN A 25 -36.90 -19.62 48.17
N PHE A 26 -37.38 -20.26 47.10
CA PHE A 26 -38.16 -21.50 47.17
C PHE A 26 -37.40 -22.74 46.69
N GLY A 27 -36.21 -22.58 46.12
CA GLY A 27 -35.32 -23.65 45.67
C GLY A 27 -35.76 -24.32 44.36
N SER A 28 -37.03 -24.69 44.24
CA SER A 28 -37.58 -25.35 43.06
C SER A 28 -38.94 -24.76 42.64
N ILE A 29 -39.34 -25.01 41.39
CA ILE A 29 -40.66 -24.62 40.88
C ILE A 29 -41.78 -25.38 41.59
N ASP A 30 -41.58 -26.66 41.95
CA ASP A 30 -42.61 -27.44 42.65
C ASP A 30 -42.82 -26.89 44.05
N SER A 31 -41.73 -26.61 44.77
CA SER A 31 -41.76 -25.99 46.10
C SER A 31 -42.36 -24.57 46.08
N LEU A 32 -42.14 -23.81 44.99
CA LEU A 32 -42.78 -22.52 44.78
C LEU A 32 -44.31 -22.66 44.63
N LEU A 33 -44.78 -23.68 43.88
CA LEU A 33 -46.20 -23.92 43.64
C LEU A 33 -46.93 -24.48 44.88
N GLU A 34 -46.27 -25.32 45.68
CA GLU A 34 -46.79 -25.86 46.94
C GLU A 34 -46.86 -24.81 48.07
N ARG A 35 -45.97 -23.81 48.06
CA ARG A 35 -45.87 -22.75 49.07
C ARG A 35 -46.28 -21.37 48.54
N THR A 36 -47.20 -21.34 47.57
CA THR A 36 -47.77 -20.11 46.98
C THR A 36 -48.40 -19.17 48.01
N SER A 37 -48.82 -19.70 49.17
CA SER A 37 -49.34 -18.92 50.30
C SER A 37 -48.32 -17.92 50.90
N GLU A 38 -47.03 -18.15 50.73
CA GLU A 38 -45.94 -17.28 51.20
C GLU A 38 -45.64 -16.11 50.24
N LEU A 39 -46.17 -16.16 49.01
CA LEU A 39 -46.06 -15.07 48.04
C LEU A 39 -47.03 -13.94 48.42
N LYS A 40 -46.64 -12.68 48.19
CA LYS A 40 -47.46 -11.50 48.53
C LYS A 40 -47.89 -10.73 47.28
N GLY A 41 -49.10 -10.17 47.33
CA GLY A 41 -49.61 -9.20 46.35
C GLY A 41 -49.85 -9.77 44.95
N ALA A 42 -49.67 -8.92 43.93
CA ALA A 42 -49.96 -9.25 42.52
C ALA A 42 -49.13 -10.41 41.96
N LEU A 43 -47.97 -10.71 42.56
CA LEU A 43 -47.12 -11.82 42.15
C LEU A 43 -47.72 -13.18 42.53
N LYS A 44 -48.37 -13.28 43.70
CA LYS A 44 -49.09 -14.47 44.14
C LYS A 44 -50.20 -14.83 43.14
N LYS A 45 -51.06 -13.84 42.83
CA LYS A 45 -52.18 -14.01 41.91
C LYS A 45 -51.72 -14.47 40.52
N LYS A 46 -50.63 -13.90 40.00
CA LYS A 46 -50.04 -14.32 38.70
C LYS A 46 -49.52 -15.76 38.71
N VAL A 47 -48.86 -16.19 39.78
CA VAL A 47 -48.34 -17.57 39.90
C VAL A 47 -49.47 -18.57 40.08
N GLU A 48 -50.52 -18.24 40.84
CA GLU A 48 -51.70 -19.10 41.01
C GLU A 48 -52.53 -19.23 39.73
N GLU A 49 -52.80 -18.12 39.02
CA GLU A 49 -53.57 -18.12 37.77
C GLU A 49 -52.84 -18.82 36.61
N ASN A 50 -51.50 -18.86 36.64
CA ASN A 50 -50.68 -19.48 35.59
C ASN A 50 -49.95 -20.75 36.07
N ALA A 51 -50.40 -21.36 37.17
CA ALA A 51 -49.73 -22.52 37.77
C ALA A 51 -49.57 -23.69 36.78
N GLU A 52 -50.60 -23.99 36.00
CA GLU A 52 -50.56 -25.04 34.98
C GLU A 52 -49.61 -24.70 33.83
N GLN A 53 -49.55 -23.43 33.42
CA GLN A 53 -48.62 -22.97 32.40
C GLN A 53 -47.16 -23.01 32.88
N ILE A 54 -46.91 -22.76 34.16
CA ILE A 54 -45.60 -22.89 34.80
C ILE A 54 -45.17 -24.35 34.85
N LYS A 55 -46.06 -25.27 35.26
CA LYS A 55 -45.77 -26.72 35.23
C LYS A 55 -45.50 -27.21 33.81
N PHE A 56 -46.29 -26.76 32.85
CA PHE A 56 -46.10 -27.10 31.44
C PHE A 56 -44.77 -26.55 30.90
N SER A 57 -44.41 -25.31 31.25
CA SER A 57 -43.11 -24.73 30.87
C SER A 57 -41.95 -25.52 31.48
N LYS A 58 -42.08 -25.97 32.74
CA LYS A 58 -41.10 -26.86 33.36
C LYS A 58 -41.01 -28.19 32.63
N PHE A 59 -42.14 -28.79 32.26
CA PHE A 59 -42.17 -30.03 31.49
C PHE A 59 -41.45 -29.87 30.14
N LEU A 60 -41.76 -28.81 29.39
CA LEU A 60 -41.10 -28.51 28.11
C LEU A 60 -39.60 -28.29 28.25
N ALA A 61 -39.17 -27.64 29.32
CA ALA A 61 -37.75 -27.41 29.62
C ALA A 61 -37.04 -28.63 30.24
N THR A 62 -37.77 -29.67 30.64
CA THR A 62 -37.18 -30.85 31.28
C THR A 62 -36.61 -31.76 30.19
N ILE A 63 -35.28 -31.89 30.16
CA ILE A 63 -34.60 -32.81 29.25
C ILE A 63 -35.03 -34.24 29.58
N ARG A 64 -35.60 -34.94 28.60
CA ARG A 64 -35.96 -36.35 28.74
C ARG A 64 -34.69 -37.19 28.71
N THR A 65 -34.25 -37.70 29.86
CA THR A 65 -32.99 -38.46 29.99
C THR A 65 -33.18 -39.97 29.78
N ASP A 66 -34.42 -40.46 29.67
CA ASP A 66 -34.80 -41.86 29.45
C ASP A 66 -35.12 -42.15 27.98
N VAL A 67 -34.50 -41.42 27.05
CA VAL A 67 -34.65 -41.70 25.62
C VAL A 67 -34.13 -43.12 25.33
N PRO A 68 -34.88 -43.97 24.60
CA PRO A 68 -34.48 -45.35 24.31
C PRO A 68 -33.40 -45.40 23.23
N VAL A 69 -32.23 -44.83 23.52
CA VAL A 69 -31.03 -44.85 22.68
C VAL A 69 -29.95 -45.60 23.44
N SER A 70 -29.36 -46.60 22.78
CA SER A 70 -28.15 -47.26 23.27
C SER A 70 -26.96 -46.37 22.94
N LEU A 71 -26.37 -45.73 23.95
CA LEU A 71 -25.16 -44.91 23.80
C LEU A 71 -23.94 -45.80 23.61
N ASP A 72 -23.46 -45.89 22.38
CA ASP A 72 -22.14 -46.43 22.06
C ASP A 72 -21.13 -45.27 22.02
N LEU A 73 -20.36 -45.12 23.10
CA LEU A 73 -19.38 -44.05 23.23
C LEU A 73 -18.21 -44.19 22.25
N GLU A 74 -17.93 -45.39 21.74
CA GLU A 74 -16.90 -45.60 20.72
C GLU A 74 -17.40 -45.13 19.35
N ALA A 75 -18.66 -45.41 19.00
CA ALA A 75 -19.28 -44.90 17.78
C ALA A 75 -19.46 -43.37 17.76
N LEU A 76 -19.40 -42.71 18.93
CA LEU A 76 -19.49 -41.26 19.07
C LEU A 76 -18.12 -40.56 19.11
N ARG A 77 -17.01 -41.30 18.98
CA ARG A 77 -15.69 -40.67 18.86
C ARG A 77 -15.63 -39.87 17.56
N VAL A 78 -15.12 -38.65 17.66
CA VAL A 78 -14.84 -37.82 16.49
C VAL A 78 -13.78 -38.53 15.66
N THR A 79 -14.14 -38.96 14.46
CA THR A 79 -13.21 -39.50 13.48
C THR A 79 -12.71 -38.38 12.58
N ASP A 80 -11.55 -38.59 11.95
CA ASP A 80 -11.11 -37.70 10.89
C ASP A 80 -12.17 -37.66 9.78
N PRO A 81 -12.52 -36.46 9.28
CA PRO A 81 -13.52 -36.36 8.25
C PRO A 81 -12.99 -36.87 6.91
N ASP A 82 -13.90 -37.34 6.06
CA ASP A 82 -13.57 -37.68 4.68
C ASP A 82 -13.19 -36.40 3.92
N ARG A 83 -11.88 -36.22 3.69
CA ARG A 83 -11.33 -35.01 3.10
C ARG A 83 -11.70 -34.86 1.62
N ASP A 84 -11.88 -35.96 0.91
CA ASP A 84 -12.21 -35.94 -0.51
C ASP A 84 -13.69 -35.53 -0.69
N GLU A 85 -14.58 -36.08 0.12
CA GLU A 85 -16.00 -35.71 0.07
C GLU A 85 -16.24 -34.28 0.61
N LEU A 86 -15.52 -33.85 1.65
CA LEU A 86 -15.55 -32.46 2.11
C LEU A 86 -15.04 -31.49 1.06
N ARG A 87 -13.94 -31.81 0.38
CA ARG A 87 -13.40 -30.98 -0.69
C ARG A 87 -14.40 -30.86 -1.83
N ARG A 88 -15.09 -31.95 -2.21
CA ARG A 88 -16.15 -31.94 -3.22
C ARG A 88 -17.28 -30.98 -2.83
N ILE A 89 -17.82 -31.13 -1.62
CA ILE A 89 -18.92 -30.30 -1.13
C ILE A 89 -18.51 -28.83 -0.97
N PHE A 90 -17.32 -28.55 -0.43
CA PHE A 90 -16.84 -27.17 -0.26
C PHE A 90 -16.50 -26.49 -1.58
N THR A 91 -16.07 -27.25 -2.58
CA THR A 91 -15.87 -26.74 -3.93
C THR A 91 -17.22 -26.44 -4.59
N GLU A 92 -18.19 -27.36 -4.49
CA GLU A 92 -19.54 -27.20 -5.03
C GLU A 92 -20.28 -26.00 -4.41
N LEU A 93 -20.09 -25.76 -3.11
CA LEU A 93 -20.71 -24.66 -2.36
C LEU A 93 -19.83 -23.39 -2.29
N GLU A 94 -18.66 -23.38 -2.94
CA GLU A 94 -17.70 -22.27 -2.96
C GLU A 94 -17.21 -21.80 -1.57
N PHE A 95 -17.16 -22.68 -0.57
CA PHE A 95 -16.75 -22.38 0.79
C PHE A 95 -15.21 -22.36 0.97
N LYS A 96 -14.53 -21.52 0.21
CA LYS A 96 -13.05 -21.45 0.13
C LYS A 96 -12.38 -21.26 1.50
N THR A 97 -12.92 -20.38 2.35
CA THR A 97 -12.36 -20.13 3.70
C THR A 97 -12.51 -21.32 4.66
N LEU A 98 -13.58 -22.11 4.52
CA LEU A 98 -13.77 -23.32 5.33
C LEU A 98 -12.94 -24.48 4.78
N SER A 99 -12.79 -24.55 3.46
CA SER A 99 -11.87 -25.46 2.78
C SER A 99 -10.46 -25.30 3.32
N ASP A 100 -9.94 -24.07 3.36
CA ASP A 100 -8.60 -23.79 3.89
C ASP A 100 -8.48 -24.16 5.37
N LYS A 101 -9.51 -23.83 6.16
CA LYS A 101 -9.48 -24.06 7.62
C LYS A 101 -9.52 -25.54 8.01
N PHE A 102 -10.27 -26.37 7.29
CA PHE A 102 -10.47 -27.78 7.64
C PHE A 102 -9.59 -28.75 6.86
N LEU A 103 -9.05 -28.33 5.70
CA LEU A 103 -8.16 -29.15 4.88
C LEU A 103 -6.67 -28.80 5.09
N ASN A 104 -6.33 -27.57 5.51
CA ASN A 104 -4.94 -27.16 5.75
C ASN A 104 -4.65 -26.98 7.25
N ASN A 105 -4.24 -28.05 7.93
CA ASN A 105 -3.73 -27.97 9.29
C ASN A 105 -2.32 -27.34 9.30
N ARG A 106 -2.24 -26.02 9.48
CA ARG A 106 -1.03 -25.35 10.01
C ARG A 106 -1.37 -24.74 11.36
N GLU A 107 -0.82 -25.32 12.44
CA GLU A 107 -0.85 -24.68 13.76
C GLU A 107 -0.06 -23.36 13.69
N ASN A 108 -0.78 -22.25 13.81
CA ASN A 108 -0.24 -20.89 13.78
C ASN A 108 0.65 -20.62 15.01
N ILE A 109 1.98 -20.66 14.84
CA ILE A 109 2.93 -20.02 15.77
C ILE A 109 2.92 -18.50 15.49
N LYS A 110 2.32 -17.73 16.40
CA LYS A 110 2.31 -16.26 16.36
C LYS A 110 3.68 -15.70 16.74
N ASN A 111 4.40 -15.10 15.78
CA ASN A 111 5.49 -14.17 16.07
C ASN A 111 5.00 -12.71 15.91
N ASN A 112 5.08 -11.94 16.99
CA ASN A 112 4.79 -10.52 17.04
C ASN A 112 5.95 -9.73 16.41
N ALA A 113 5.80 -9.30 15.16
CA ALA A 113 6.57 -8.19 14.59
C ALA A 113 5.63 -6.99 14.42
N ASN A 114 6.05 -5.83 14.94
CA ASN A 114 5.32 -4.57 14.89
C ASN A 114 5.04 -4.15 13.44
N GLN A 115 3.87 -4.50 12.92
CA GLN A 115 3.29 -3.84 11.75
C GLN A 115 2.75 -2.47 12.17
N GLN A 116 3.47 -1.44 11.77
CA GLN A 116 2.97 -0.07 11.76
C GLN A 116 1.80 -0.02 10.78
N LEU A 117 0.63 0.38 11.27
CA LEU A 117 -0.61 0.51 10.48
C LEU A 117 -0.41 1.58 9.39
N ASP A 118 -0.10 1.12 8.18
CA ASP A 118 -0.33 1.89 6.99
C ASP A 118 -1.83 1.84 6.68
N LEU A 119 -2.48 2.98 6.49
CA LEU A 119 -3.93 3.06 6.22
C LEU A 119 -4.29 2.49 4.83
N PHE A 120 -3.27 2.06 4.08
CA PHE A 120 -3.31 1.41 2.76
C PHE A 120 -2.60 0.05 2.72
N ALA A 121 -2.18 -0.52 3.86
CA ALA A 121 -1.62 -1.86 3.88
C ALA A 121 -2.73 -2.91 3.70
N GLU A 122 -2.81 -3.50 2.51
CA GLU A 122 -3.57 -4.73 2.32
C GLU A 122 -2.93 -5.86 3.14
N ASN A 123 -3.78 -6.61 3.85
CA ASN A 123 -3.37 -7.83 4.53
C ASN A 123 -2.98 -8.87 3.47
N THR A 124 -1.69 -9.02 3.21
CA THR A 124 -1.16 -10.13 2.42
C THR A 124 -1.34 -11.42 3.22
N THR A 125 -2.36 -12.21 2.87
CA THR A 125 -2.37 -13.64 3.22
C THR A 125 -1.31 -14.33 2.36
N ASP A 126 -0.21 -14.72 2.99
CA ASP A 126 0.74 -15.69 2.45
C ASP A 126 0.05 -17.06 2.46
N GLY A 127 -0.24 -17.57 1.27
CA GLY A 127 -0.71 -18.93 1.05
C GLY A 127 0.33 -19.66 0.21
N GLN A 128 1.16 -20.47 0.86
CA GLN A 128 1.87 -21.56 0.18
C GLN A 128 0.85 -22.63 -0.22
N VAL A 129 0.77 -22.91 -1.52
CA VAL A 129 -0.02 -24.00 -2.08
C VAL A 129 0.93 -25.20 -2.17
N ASP A 130 0.75 -26.20 -1.31
CA ASP A 130 1.36 -27.51 -1.56
C ASP A 130 0.38 -28.42 -2.30
N ALA A 131 0.95 -29.02 -3.33
CA ALA A 131 0.31 -29.80 -4.36
C ALA A 131 -0.29 -31.09 -3.82
N GLU A 132 -1.53 -31.37 -4.19
CA GLU A 132 -1.82 -32.62 -4.88
C GLU A 132 -3.13 -32.51 -5.67
N LYS A 133 -2.96 -32.61 -7.00
CA LYS A 133 -3.93 -32.45 -8.11
C LYS A 133 -4.27 -31.03 -8.53
N SER A 134 -3.26 -30.19 -8.78
CA SER A 134 -3.41 -29.09 -9.73
C SER A 134 -3.39 -29.66 -11.16
N ASN A 135 -4.38 -29.31 -11.99
CA ASN A 135 -4.33 -29.57 -13.45
C ASN A 135 -3.30 -28.66 -14.17
N LEU A 136 -2.41 -28.01 -13.41
CA LEU A 136 -1.37 -27.12 -13.93
C LEU A 136 -0.22 -27.97 -14.47
N ARG A 137 0.33 -27.56 -15.61
CA ARG A 137 1.56 -28.12 -16.14
C ARG A 137 2.73 -27.59 -15.32
N ALA A 138 3.81 -28.37 -15.24
CA ALA A 138 5.07 -27.95 -14.65
C ALA A 138 6.22 -28.26 -15.63
N LEU A 139 7.43 -27.90 -15.26
CA LEU A 139 8.62 -28.14 -16.07
C LEU A 139 8.78 -29.63 -16.43
N THR A 140 8.48 -30.52 -15.49
CA THR A 140 8.57 -31.98 -15.66
C THR A 140 7.65 -32.54 -16.76
N ASP A 141 6.54 -31.86 -17.04
CA ASP A 141 5.49 -32.32 -17.96
C ASP A 141 5.45 -31.53 -19.27
N THR A 142 6.28 -30.49 -19.40
CA THR A 142 6.30 -29.58 -20.55
C THR A 142 7.56 -29.84 -21.37
N PRO A 143 7.47 -30.26 -22.64
CA PRO A 143 8.65 -30.42 -23.48
C PRO A 143 9.39 -29.08 -23.65
N HIS A 144 10.67 -29.05 -23.27
CA HIS A 144 11.53 -27.87 -23.33
C HIS A 144 12.97 -28.24 -23.69
N THR A 145 13.74 -27.26 -24.15
CA THR A 145 15.16 -27.38 -24.47
C THR A 145 15.93 -26.28 -23.75
N TYR A 146 16.37 -26.55 -22.53
CA TYR A 146 17.19 -25.63 -21.75
C TYR A 146 18.66 -26.04 -21.80
N LYS A 147 19.55 -25.07 -21.97
CA LYS A 147 20.98 -25.32 -22.18
C LYS A 147 21.84 -24.55 -21.18
N LEU A 148 22.64 -25.28 -20.41
CA LEU A 148 23.76 -24.73 -19.66
C LEU A 148 24.91 -24.40 -20.62
N VAL A 149 25.38 -23.16 -20.61
CA VAL A 149 26.47 -22.66 -21.48
C VAL A 149 27.62 -22.20 -20.59
N ASP A 150 28.59 -23.10 -20.37
CA ASP A 150 29.69 -22.91 -19.41
C ASP A 150 31.08 -22.74 -20.06
N THR A 151 31.16 -22.70 -21.39
CA THR A 151 32.41 -22.45 -22.13
C THR A 151 32.40 -21.09 -22.81
N GLU A 152 33.55 -20.40 -22.82
CA GLU A 152 33.67 -19.09 -23.46
C GLU A 152 33.36 -19.13 -24.97
N GLU A 153 33.74 -20.22 -25.66
CA GLU A 153 33.48 -20.39 -27.09
C GLU A 153 31.97 -20.46 -27.37
N ASP A 154 31.22 -21.22 -26.56
CA ASP A 154 29.78 -21.33 -26.71
C ASP A 154 29.06 -20.03 -26.29
N MET A 155 29.55 -19.31 -25.28
CA MET A 155 29.04 -17.99 -24.92
C MET A 155 29.17 -16.99 -26.07
N ARG A 156 30.31 -16.98 -26.78
CA ARG A 156 30.52 -16.09 -27.93
C ARG A 156 29.60 -16.45 -29.10
N ARG A 157 29.46 -17.75 -29.42
CA ARG A 157 28.50 -18.22 -30.44
C ARG A 157 27.06 -17.85 -30.08
N LEU A 158 26.71 -17.94 -28.79
CA LEU A 158 25.39 -17.57 -28.30
C LEU A 158 25.14 -16.07 -28.43
N CYS A 159 26.12 -15.23 -28.09
CA CYS A 159 26.06 -13.79 -28.32
C CYS A 159 25.85 -13.47 -29.81
N ASP A 160 26.63 -14.07 -30.71
CA ASP A 160 26.47 -13.88 -32.16
C ASP A 160 25.06 -14.28 -32.63
N PHE A 161 24.52 -15.38 -32.09
CA PHE A 161 23.15 -15.80 -32.36
C PHE A 161 22.11 -14.78 -31.89
N PHE A 162 22.23 -14.24 -30.67
CA PHE A 162 21.30 -13.23 -30.16
C PHE A 162 21.36 -11.91 -30.93
N MET A 163 22.53 -11.53 -31.45
CA MET A 163 22.67 -10.36 -32.32
C MET A 163 21.88 -10.47 -33.64
N THR A 164 21.46 -11.69 -34.04
CA THR A 164 20.59 -11.88 -35.22
C THR A 164 19.09 -11.76 -34.91
N LYS A 165 18.71 -11.64 -33.64
CA LYS A 165 17.30 -11.61 -33.20
C LYS A 165 16.81 -10.18 -33.00
N SER A 166 15.51 -9.99 -33.09
CA SER A 166 14.86 -8.68 -32.88
C SER A 166 14.45 -8.43 -31.42
N PHE A 167 14.39 -9.49 -30.61
CA PHE A 167 14.07 -9.41 -29.19
C PHE A 167 14.85 -10.46 -28.41
N LEU A 168 14.94 -10.25 -27.10
CA LEU A 168 15.58 -11.14 -26.15
C LEU A 168 14.88 -11.04 -24.80
N SER A 169 14.36 -12.17 -24.32
CA SER A 169 14.00 -12.32 -22.90
C SER A 169 15.27 -12.55 -22.10
N LEU A 170 15.43 -11.82 -21.00
CA LEU A 170 16.60 -11.87 -20.14
C LEU A 170 16.19 -11.84 -18.67
N ASP A 171 17.03 -12.45 -17.85
CA ASP A 171 16.93 -12.39 -16.40
C ASP A 171 18.32 -12.62 -15.76
N THR A 172 18.50 -12.16 -14.53
CA THR A 172 19.77 -12.20 -13.79
C THR A 172 19.63 -12.85 -12.44
N GLU A 173 20.46 -13.86 -12.21
CA GLU A 173 20.54 -14.53 -10.92
C GLU A 173 21.60 -13.87 -10.05
N THR A 174 21.32 -13.66 -8.77
CA THR A 174 22.14 -12.81 -7.90
C THR A 174 22.26 -13.32 -6.46
N THR A 175 23.19 -12.75 -5.71
CA THR A 175 23.46 -13.12 -4.30
C THR A 175 22.51 -12.49 -3.28
N SER A 176 21.79 -11.43 -3.64
CA SER A 176 21.04 -10.56 -2.73
C SER A 176 19.92 -9.87 -3.48
N THR A 177 18.80 -9.54 -2.82
CA THR A 177 17.72 -8.72 -3.40
C THR A 177 18.02 -7.22 -3.41
N ASN A 178 19.13 -6.78 -2.81
CA ASN A 178 19.59 -5.39 -2.88
C ASN A 178 20.51 -5.24 -4.10
N THR A 179 20.01 -4.55 -5.14
CA THR A 179 20.67 -4.40 -6.45
C THR A 179 22.04 -3.76 -6.36
N ILE A 180 22.22 -2.81 -5.45
CA ILE A 180 23.50 -2.14 -5.26
C ILE A 180 24.54 -3.19 -4.84
N ASP A 181 24.28 -3.95 -3.79
CA ASP A 181 25.20 -4.95 -3.21
C ASP A 181 25.18 -6.33 -3.88
N ALA A 182 24.26 -6.57 -4.81
CA ALA A 182 24.12 -7.83 -5.51
C ALA A 182 25.33 -8.13 -6.42
N GLU A 183 25.76 -9.39 -6.39
CA GLU A 183 26.73 -9.93 -7.33
C GLU A 183 26.05 -10.96 -8.24
N LEU A 184 26.36 -10.91 -9.55
CA LEU A 184 25.82 -11.83 -10.54
C LEU A 184 26.28 -13.27 -10.31
N VAL A 185 25.33 -14.19 -10.21
CA VAL A 185 25.48 -15.65 -10.13
C VAL A 185 25.26 -16.30 -11.49
N GLY A 186 24.39 -15.74 -12.32
CA GLY A 186 24.10 -16.28 -13.65
C GLY A 186 23.32 -15.30 -14.52
N LEU A 187 23.30 -15.58 -15.81
CA LEU A 187 22.52 -14.85 -16.82
C LEU A 187 21.63 -15.86 -17.54
N SER A 188 20.34 -15.57 -17.65
CA SER A 188 19.38 -16.40 -18.37
C SER A 188 18.83 -15.66 -19.59
N PHE A 189 18.54 -16.41 -20.65
CA PHE A 189 18.10 -15.85 -21.93
C PHE A 189 17.10 -16.75 -22.64
N SER A 190 16.11 -16.15 -23.31
CA SER A 190 15.21 -16.84 -24.23
C SER A 190 14.83 -15.97 -25.44
N VAL A 191 14.75 -16.59 -26.61
CA VAL A 191 14.32 -15.95 -27.87
C VAL A 191 13.22 -16.72 -28.59
N GLU A 192 12.84 -17.89 -28.05
CA GLU A 192 11.81 -18.78 -28.56
C GLU A 192 11.20 -19.56 -27.40
N GLU A 193 9.87 -19.74 -27.41
CA GLU A 193 9.19 -20.41 -26.30
C GLU A 193 9.65 -21.86 -26.14
N ASN A 194 9.85 -22.28 -24.90
CA ASN A 194 10.40 -23.58 -24.51
C ASN A 194 11.87 -23.79 -24.90
N GLU A 195 12.57 -22.75 -25.36
CA GLU A 195 14.03 -22.73 -25.52
C GLU A 195 14.66 -21.62 -24.70
N ALA A 196 15.62 -21.97 -23.85
CA ALA A 196 16.32 -21.01 -23.00
C ALA A 196 17.75 -21.44 -22.70
N PHE A 197 18.57 -20.47 -22.34
CA PHE A 197 20.00 -20.62 -22.13
C PHE A 197 20.36 -20.02 -20.78
N TYR A 198 21.22 -20.72 -20.03
CA TYR A 198 21.75 -20.24 -18.77
C TYR A 198 23.28 -20.20 -18.84
N VAL A 199 23.85 -19.06 -18.45
CA VAL A 199 25.28 -18.80 -18.41
C VAL A 199 25.69 -18.58 -16.95
N PRO A 200 26.42 -19.52 -16.32
CA PRO A 200 26.87 -19.35 -14.94
C PRO A 200 27.97 -18.27 -14.86
N VAL A 201 27.89 -17.43 -13.83
CA VAL A 201 28.84 -16.37 -13.55
C VAL A 201 29.60 -16.68 -12.25
N PRO A 202 30.94 -16.78 -12.29
CA PRO A 202 31.73 -17.14 -11.11
C PRO A 202 31.80 -15.98 -10.11
N ALA A 203 32.16 -16.30 -8.86
CA ALA A 203 32.37 -15.29 -7.82
C ALA A 203 33.57 -14.36 -8.08
N ASP A 204 34.54 -14.80 -8.88
CA ASP A 204 35.69 -13.96 -9.24
C ASP A 204 35.24 -12.78 -10.09
N ARG A 205 35.39 -11.56 -9.56
CA ARG A 205 34.90 -10.33 -10.17
C ARG A 205 35.44 -10.09 -11.58
N GLN A 206 36.70 -10.43 -11.83
CA GLN A 206 37.32 -10.21 -13.14
C GLN A 206 36.78 -11.19 -14.18
N GLN A 207 36.61 -12.46 -13.82
CA GLN A 207 35.99 -13.47 -14.68
C GLN A 207 34.52 -13.15 -14.93
N ALA A 208 33.78 -12.73 -13.90
CA ALA A 208 32.39 -12.28 -14.04
C ALA A 208 32.28 -11.11 -15.02
N GLN A 209 33.14 -10.11 -14.88
CA GLN A 209 33.21 -8.98 -15.81
C GLN A 209 33.52 -9.42 -17.24
N ASN A 210 34.44 -10.38 -17.43
CA ASN A 210 34.76 -10.91 -18.76
C ASN A 210 33.55 -11.60 -19.41
N ILE A 211 32.77 -12.37 -18.65
CA ILE A 211 31.55 -13.02 -19.15
C ILE A 211 30.49 -11.98 -19.52
N VAL A 212 30.22 -11.01 -18.63
CA VAL A 212 29.26 -9.93 -18.91
C VAL A 212 29.66 -9.13 -20.15
N ASN A 213 30.96 -8.87 -20.34
CA ASN A 213 31.49 -8.17 -21.51
C ASN A 213 31.26 -8.92 -22.83
N ILE A 214 31.10 -10.24 -22.82
CA ILE A 214 30.75 -11.02 -24.02
C ILE A 214 29.34 -10.65 -24.48
N PHE A 215 28.38 -10.56 -23.56
CA PHE A 215 26.98 -10.27 -23.86
C PHE A 215 26.64 -8.78 -23.91
N LYS A 216 27.54 -7.91 -23.47
CA LYS A 216 27.40 -6.44 -23.51
C LYS A 216 26.86 -5.92 -24.85
N PRO A 217 27.34 -6.34 -26.04
CA PRO A 217 26.80 -5.87 -27.32
C PRO A 217 25.29 -6.13 -27.49
N VAL A 218 24.78 -7.23 -26.94
CA VAL A 218 23.36 -7.61 -27.01
C VAL A 218 22.52 -6.72 -26.07
N TYR A 219 22.99 -6.53 -24.84
CA TYR A 219 22.33 -5.67 -23.85
C TYR A 219 22.27 -4.20 -24.31
N GLU A 220 23.35 -3.67 -24.89
CA GLU A 220 23.41 -2.25 -25.29
C GLU A 220 22.82 -2.00 -26.69
N SER A 221 22.45 -3.04 -27.44
CA SER A 221 21.96 -2.90 -28.80
C SER A 221 20.61 -2.16 -28.86
N PRO A 222 20.49 -1.03 -29.59
CA PRO A 222 19.21 -0.34 -29.72
C PRO A 222 18.19 -1.10 -30.58
N SER A 223 18.61 -2.10 -31.36
CA SER A 223 17.74 -2.83 -32.30
C SER A 223 17.09 -4.08 -31.70
N ILE A 224 17.47 -4.46 -30.49
CA ILE A 224 16.95 -5.66 -29.80
C ILE A 224 16.04 -5.20 -28.68
N LEU A 225 14.77 -5.60 -28.73
CA LEU A 225 13.80 -5.43 -27.63
C LEU A 225 14.20 -6.32 -26.45
N LYS A 226 14.35 -5.74 -25.26
CA LYS A 226 14.63 -6.51 -24.03
C LYS A 226 13.32 -6.83 -23.34
N ILE A 227 13.13 -8.09 -22.99
CA ILE A 227 11.94 -8.57 -22.29
C ILE A 227 12.41 -9.09 -20.93
N GLY A 228 11.74 -8.69 -19.86
CA GLY A 228 12.08 -9.10 -18.51
C GLY A 228 10.87 -9.05 -17.59
N GLN A 229 11.00 -9.66 -16.42
CA GLN A 229 10.06 -9.52 -15.31
C GLN A 229 10.74 -8.65 -14.26
N ASN A 230 10.19 -7.48 -13.95
CA ASN A 230 10.87 -6.51 -13.07
C ASN A 230 12.28 -6.14 -13.59
N ILE A 231 12.36 -5.83 -14.89
CA ILE A 231 13.61 -5.62 -15.64
C ILE A 231 14.49 -4.48 -15.06
N LYS A 232 13.88 -3.59 -14.27
CA LYS A 232 14.59 -2.58 -13.49
C LYS A 232 15.69 -3.20 -12.63
N TYR A 233 15.39 -4.33 -11.97
CA TYR A 233 16.33 -5.06 -11.13
C TYR A 233 17.56 -5.52 -11.92
N ASP A 234 17.33 -6.23 -13.03
CA ASP A 234 18.40 -6.73 -13.91
C ASP A 234 19.27 -5.59 -14.44
N MET A 235 18.64 -4.49 -14.82
CA MET A 235 19.32 -3.30 -15.30
C MET A 235 20.25 -2.69 -14.24
N GLU A 236 19.77 -2.51 -13.00
CA GLU A 236 20.58 -1.96 -11.90
C GLU A 236 21.77 -2.89 -11.57
N VAL A 237 21.55 -4.21 -11.57
CA VAL A 237 22.63 -5.18 -11.36
C VAL A 237 23.65 -5.12 -12.49
N LEU A 238 23.21 -5.06 -13.75
CA LEU A 238 24.08 -4.99 -14.92
C LEU A 238 24.87 -3.66 -14.99
N MET A 239 24.31 -2.55 -14.48
CA MET A 239 25.03 -1.28 -14.32
C MET A 239 26.25 -1.42 -13.41
N ASN A 240 26.19 -2.27 -12.37
CA ASN A 240 27.37 -2.55 -11.54
C ASN A 240 28.52 -3.17 -12.34
N TYR A 241 28.23 -3.82 -13.47
CA TYR A 241 29.22 -4.42 -14.37
C TYR A 241 29.46 -3.54 -15.61
N GLY A 242 29.07 -2.27 -15.59
CA GLY A 242 29.33 -1.31 -16.65
C GLY A 242 28.56 -1.57 -17.94
N VAL A 243 27.37 -2.15 -17.84
CA VAL A 243 26.43 -2.35 -18.95
C VAL A 243 25.27 -1.37 -18.80
N THR A 244 24.89 -0.72 -19.88
CA THR A 244 23.68 0.12 -19.93
C THR A 244 22.69 -0.48 -20.91
N LEU A 245 21.56 -1.00 -20.42
CA LEU A 245 20.54 -1.60 -21.29
C LEU A 245 20.06 -0.57 -22.32
N GLY A 246 20.19 -0.91 -23.60
CA GLY A 246 19.76 -0.07 -24.71
C GLY A 246 18.53 -0.64 -25.41
N GLY A 247 17.90 0.18 -26.26
CA GLY A 247 16.75 -0.24 -27.06
C GLY A 247 15.43 -0.23 -26.29
N GLU A 248 14.37 -0.72 -26.95
CA GLU A 248 13.07 -0.83 -26.32
C GLU A 248 13.07 -1.93 -25.25
N MET A 249 12.22 -1.78 -24.24
CA MET A 249 12.05 -2.74 -23.15
C MET A 249 10.59 -3.16 -23.03
N PHE A 250 10.35 -4.35 -22.52
CA PHE A 250 9.05 -4.88 -22.14
C PHE A 250 9.14 -5.54 -20.77
N ASP A 251 8.45 -5.00 -19.79
CA ASP A 251 8.36 -5.58 -18.45
C ASP A 251 6.99 -6.25 -18.25
N THR A 252 6.98 -7.57 -18.01
CA THR A 252 5.75 -8.35 -17.81
C THR A 252 5.02 -7.97 -16.52
N MET A 253 5.73 -7.54 -15.48
CA MET A 253 5.15 -7.07 -14.22
C MET A 253 4.35 -5.78 -14.46
N ILE A 254 4.93 -4.83 -15.18
CA ILE A 254 4.28 -3.55 -15.52
C ILE A 254 3.13 -3.78 -16.50
N ALA A 255 3.31 -4.65 -17.50
CA ALA A 255 2.28 -5.00 -18.46
C ALA A 255 1.03 -5.57 -17.76
N HIS A 256 1.23 -6.54 -16.85
CA HIS A 256 0.13 -7.09 -16.08
C HIS A 256 -0.48 -6.08 -15.11
N TYR A 257 0.33 -5.21 -14.49
CA TYR A 257 -0.16 -4.13 -13.63
C TYR A 257 -1.11 -3.17 -14.35
N LEU A 258 -0.83 -2.78 -15.59
CA LEU A 258 -1.77 -1.93 -16.35
C LEU A 258 -3.09 -2.64 -16.69
N LEU A 259 -3.08 -3.96 -16.77
CA LEU A 259 -4.28 -4.77 -17.03
C LEU A 259 -5.09 -5.08 -15.76
N GLN A 260 -4.42 -5.26 -14.62
CA GLN A 260 -5.01 -5.78 -13.38
C GLN A 260 -4.40 -5.13 -12.11
N PRO A 261 -4.43 -3.80 -11.95
CA PRO A 261 -3.63 -3.06 -10.95
C PRO A 261 -3.92 -3.37 -9.47
N GLU A 262 -4.98 -4.14 -9.18
CA GLU A 262 -5.37 -4.54 -7.81
C GLU A 262 -4.91 -5.98 -7.48
N LEU A 263 -4.22 -6.67 -8.40
CA LEU A 263 -3.74 -8.05 -8.23
C LEU A 263 -2.25 -8.10 -7.90
N ARG A 264 -1.74 -9.30 -7.61
CA ARG A 264 -0.29 -9.52 -7.44
C ARG A 264 0.35 -9.65 -8.82
N HIS A 265 1.56 -9.10 -8.98
CA HIS A 265 2.25 -9.03 -10.27
C HIS A 265 3.53 -9.87 -10.35
N ASN A 266 3.74 -10.81 -9.42
CA ASN A 266 4.87 -11.75 -9.50
C ASN A 266 4.64 -12.77 -10.64
N MET A 267 5.74 -13.31 -11.15
CA MET A 267 5.72 -14.21 -12.30
C MET A 267 5.01 -15.52 -12.00
N ASP A 268 5.19 -16.11 -10.82
CA ASP A 268 4.55 -17.37 -10.43
C ASP A 268 3.02 -17.27 -10.58
N TYR A 269 2.45 -16.23 -10.00
CA TYR A 269 1.01 -15.95 -10.09
C TYR A 269 0.55 -15.79 -11.54
N MET A 270 1.31 -15.06 -12.35
CA MET A 270 0.97 -14.86 -13.76
C MET A 270 1.09 -16.14 -14.58
N ALA A 271 2.10 -16.97 -14.33
CA ALA A 271 2.26 -18.26 -14.98
C ALA A 271 1.07 -19.19 -14.66
N GLU A 272 0.64 -19.23 -13.40
CA GLU A 272 -0.53 -20.03 -13.01
C GLU A 272 -1.80 -19.56 -13.71
N VAL A 273 -2.06 -18.25 -13.69
CA VAL A 273 -3.32 -17.67 -14.19
C VAL A 273 -3.39 -17.65 -15.71
N TYR A 274 -2.31 -17.28 -16.40
CA TYR A 274 -2.32 -17.05 -17.84
C TYR A 274 -1.81 -18.25 -18.65
N LEU A 275 -0.91 -19.06 -18.08
CA LEU A 275 -0.32 -20.21 -18.77
C LEU A 275 -0.87 -21.54 -18.26
N GLY A 276 -1.55 -21.55 -17.09
CA GLY A 276 -1.90 -22.80 -16.42
C GLY A 276 -0.65 -23.59 -16.04
N TYR A 277 0.43 -22.88 -15.66
CA TYR A 277 1.76 -23.41 -15.45
C TYR A 277 2.24 -23.09 -14.03
N LYS A 278 2.82 -24.08 -13.35
CA LYS A 278 3.48 -23.91 -12.05
C LYS A 278 4.98 -23.80 -12.26
N THR A 279 5.55 -22.65 -11.91
CA THR A 279 6.99 -22.37 -11.89
C THR A 279 7.69 -23.08 -10.73
N ILE A 280 9.00 -23.25 -10.86
CA ILE A 280 9.89 -23.68 -9.79
C ILE A 280 10.03 -22.50 -8.82
N HIS A 281 9.72 -22.71 -7.54
CA HIS A 281 9.93 -21.64 -6.56
C HIS A 281 11.37 -21.60 -6.07
N ILE A 282 11.90 -20.38 -5.92
CA ILE A 282 13.25 -20.15 -5.38
C ILE A 282 13.52 -20.87 -4.05
N ASP A 283 12.52 -20.97 -3.17
CA ASP A 283 12.63 -21.64 -1.87
C ASP A 283 12.90 -23.16 -1.98
N GLU A 284 12.58 -23.77 -3.13
CA GLU A 284 12.89 -25.18 -3.43
C GLU A 284 14.40 -25.37 -3.67
N LEU A 285 15.10 -24.32 -4.13
CA LEU A 285 16.54 -24.33 -4.42
C LEU A 285 17.37 -23.94 -3.19
N ILE A 286 17.06 -22.78 -2.60
CA ILE A 286 17.88 -22.20 -1.54
C ILE A 286 17.35 -22.47 -0.13
N GLY A 287 16.21 -23.17 -0.03
CA GLY A 287 15.52 -23.44 1.22
C GLY A 287 14.61 -22.28 1.67
N PRO A 288 13.87 -22.46 2.77
CA PRO A 288 12.87 -21.50 3.22
C PRO A 288 13.49 -20.18 3.69
N LYS A 289 12.78 -19.08 3.46
CA LYS A 289 13.17 -17.74 3.94
C LYS A 289 13.54 -17.73 5.42
N GLY A 290 14.74 -17.25 5.74
CA GLY A 290 15.21 -17.09 7.11
C GLY A 290 16.73 -17.07 7.21
N LYS A 291 17.24 -17.03 8.45
CA LYS A 291 18.69 -16.94 8.74
C LYS A 291 19.53 -18.11 8.20
N GLY A 292 18.90 -19.20 7.78
CA GLY A 292 19.57 -20.39 7.24
C GLY A 292 19.34 -20.63 5.75
N GLN A 293 18.70 -19.68 5.04
CA GLN A 293 18.52 -19.75 3.59
C GLN A 293 19.89 -19.65 2.92
N LYS A 294 20.15 -20.51 1.94
CA LYS A 294 21.41 -20.51 1.17
C LYS A 294 21.43 -19.33 0.19
N SER A 295 22.61 -18.96 -0.28
CA SER A 295 22.70 -18.11 -1.48
C SER A 295 22.64 -18.98 -2.73
N MET A 296 22.10 -18.46 -3.84
CA MET A 296 22.20 -19.14 -5.14
C MET A 296 23.66 -19.41 -5.53
N ARG A 297 24.59 -18.57 -5.07
CA ARG A 297 26.04 -18.75 -5.24
C ARG A 297 26.56 -20.07 -4.67
N ASP A 298 25.87 -20.64 -3.68
CA ASP A 298 26.30 -21.85 -2.97
C ASP A 298 25.88 -23.14 -3.69
N LEU A 299 25.10 -23.04 -4.78
CA LEU A 299 24.56 -24.17 -5.55
C LEU A 299 25.42 -24.47 -6.79
N ASP A 300 25.41 -25.73 -7.25
CA ASP A 300 26.07 -26.08 -8.51
C ASP A 300 25.28 -25.47 -9.68
N PRO A 301 25.92 -24.92 -10.73
CA PRO A 301 25.22 -24.43 -11.92
C PRO A 301 24.19 -25.39 -12.50
N LYS A 302 24.39 -26.71 -12.37
CA LYS A 302 23.45 -27.74 -12.83
C LYS A 302 22.17 -27.82 -11.99
N GLU A 303 22.17 -27.30 -10.78
CA GLU A 303 21.00 -27.21 -9.91
C GLU A 303 20.19 -25.94 -10.19
N ILE A 304 20.82 -24.90 -10.76
CA ILE A 304 20.21 -23.58 -10.98
C ILE A 304 19.68 -23.44 -12.42
N TYR A 305 20.34 -24.06 -13.41
CA TYR A 305 20.11 -23.70 -14.81
C TYR A 305 18.67 -23.89 -15.28
N GLU A 306 17.94 -24.88 -14.76
CA GLU A 306 16.54 -25.12 -15.14
C GLU A 306 15.61 -24.04 -14.60
N TYR A 307 15.83 -23.60 -13.36
CA TYR A 307 15.09 -22.49 -12.75
C TYR A 307 15.33 -21.20 -13.52
N ALA A 308 16.60 -20.80 -13.70
CA ALA A 308 16.92 -19.55 -14.36
C ALA A 308 16.48 -19.53 -15.84
N ALA A 309 16.61 -20.67 -16.54
CA ALA A 309 16.13 -20.80 -17.92
C ALA A 309 14.59 -20.78 -18.01
N GLU A 310 13.90 -21.36 -17.03
CA GLU A 310 12.44 -21.29 -16.92
C GLU A 310 11.98 -19.83 -16.76
N ASP A 311 12.63 -19.04 -15.90
CA ASP A 311 12.27 -17.65 -15.65
C ASP A 311 12.32 -16.81 -16.94
N ALA A 312 13.38 -16.95 -17.74
CA ALA A 312 13.50 -16.27 -19.04
C ALA A 312 12.45 -16.74 -20.07
N ASP A 313 12.14 -18.04 -20.12
CA ASP A 313 11.15 -18.62 -21.05
C ASP A 313 9.70 -18.25 -20.66
N VAL A 314 9.33 -18.41 -19.40
CA VAL A 314 8.01 -18.05 -18.87
C VAL A 314 7.76 -16.56 -19.07
N THR A 315 8.74 -15.70 -18.83
CA THR A 315 8.65 -14.27 -19.11
C THR A 315 8.34 -14.00 -20.59
N LEU A 316 8.98 -14.71 -21.53
CA LEU A 316 8.69 -14.58 -22.96
C LEU A 316 7.26 -15.02 -23.30
N LYS A 317 6.80 -16.15 -22.77
CA LYS A 317 5.42 -16.65 -22.93
C LYS A 317 4.40 -15.65 -22.40
N LEU A 318 4.65 -15.07 -21.22
CA LEU A 318 3.81 -14.04 -20.64
C LEU A 318 3.75 -12.79 -21.51
N LYS A 319 4.89 -12.30 -22.02
CA LYS A 319 4.94 -11.16 -22.95
C LYS A 319 4.06 -11.40 -24.17
N ASN A 320 4.12 -12.59 -24.77
CA ASN A 320 3.33 -12.94 -25.96
C ASN A 320 1.81 -12.90 -25.71
N ILE A 321 1.37 -13.13 -24.47
CA ILE A 321 -0.05 -13.04 -24.06
C ILE A 321 -0.43 -11.61 -23.64
N LEU A 322 0.44 -10.92 -22.90
CA LEU A 322 0.15 -9.62 -22.31
C LEU A 322 0.17 -8.49 -23.34
N GLU A 323 1.07 -8.53 -24.33
CA GLU A 323 1.17 -7.48 -25.36
C GLU A 323 -0.14 -7.30 -26.16
N PRO A 324 -0.77 -8.35 -26.73
CA PRO A 324 -2.07 -8.21 -27.38
C PRO A 324 -3.16 -7.68 -26.45
N LYS A 325 -3.17 -8.11 -25.18
CA LYS A 325 -4.14 -7.66 -24.18
C LYS A 325 -3.99 -6.18 -23.84
N LEU A 326 -2.76 -5.67 -23.76
CA LEU A 326 -2.49 -4.23 -23.57
C LEU A 326 -3.07 -3.40 -24.72
N LYS A 327 -2.90 -3.88 -25.97
CA LYS A 327 -3.44 -3.22 -27.17
C LYS A 327 -4.97 -3.26 -27.19
N GLU A 328 -5.57 -4.41 -26.89
CA GLU A 328 -7.02 -4.56 -26.77
C GLU A 328 -7.61 -3.66 -25.67
N ALA A 329 -6.92 -3.55 -24.53
CA ALA A 329 -7.34 -2.70 -23.43
C ALA A 329 -7.14 -1.19 -23.72
N GLY A 330 -6.41 -0.80 -24.77
CA GLY A 330 -6.16 0.61 -25.11
C GLY A 330 -5.08 1.29 -24.27
N VAL A 331 -4.27 0.53 -23.53
CA VAL A 331 -3.21 1.05 -22.64
C VAL A 331 -1.81 0.90 -23.22
N TRP A 332 -1.69 0.49 -24.49
CA TRP A 332 -0.40 0.29 -25.16
C TRP A 332 0.47 1.56 -25.18
N GLN A 333 -0.11 2.72 -25.49
CA GLN A 333 0.64 3.99 -25.50
C GLN A 333 1.12 4.37 -24.09
N LEU A 334 0.27 4.22 -23.07
CA LEU A 334 0.67 4.44 -21.68
C LEU A 334 1.84 3.53 -21.28
N PHE A 335 1.80 2.26 -21.71
CA PHE A 335 2.88 1.30 -21.48
C PHE A 335 4.19 1.74 -22.15
N THR A 336 4.17 2.02 -23.46
CA THR A 336 5.38 2.27 -24.24
C THR A 336 5.95 3.68 -24.09
N GLU A 337 5.11 4.69 -23.87
CA GLU A 337 5.52 6.10 -23.86
C GLU A 337 5.74 6.65 -22.44
N VAL A 338 5.20 5.99 -21.41
CA VAL A 338 5.29 6.44 -20.01
C VAL A 338 5.93 5.40 -19.11
N GLU A 339 5.32 4.22 -18.94
CA GLU A 339 5.78 3.27 -17.92
C GLU A 339 7.12 2.61 -18.25
N MET A 340 7.33 2.18 -19.49
CA MET A 340 8.60 1.54 -19.88
C MET A 340 9.78 2.52 -19.92
N PRO A 341 9.66 3.74 -20.47
CA PRO A 341 10.75 4.73 -20.38
C PRO A 341 11.08 5.13 -18.94
N LEU A 342 10.07 5.14 -18.05
CA LEU A 342 10.27 5.48 -16.65
C LEU A 342 11.16 4.45 -15.92
N VAL A 343 11.18 3.19 -16.36
CA VAL A 343 12.04 2.14 -15.77
C VAL A 343 13.51 2.60 -15.73
N GLN A 344 14.02 3.14 -16.84
CA GLN A 344 15.40 3.67 -16.92
C GLN A 344 15.62 4.82 -15.96
N VAL A 345 14.67 5.76 -15.89
CA VAL A 345 14.76 6.93 -15.00
C VAL A 345 14.84 6.49 -13.54
N LEU A 346 13.99 5.54 -13.14
CA LEU A 346 13.97 5.04 -11.77
C LEU A 346 15.27 4.30 -11.44
N ALA A 347 15.76 3.42 -12.30
CA ALA A 347 17.03 2.75 -12.04
C ALA A 347 18.20 3.72 -11.90
N ASP A 348 18.29 4.76 -12.73
CA ASP A 348 19.34 5.77 -12.61
C ASP A 348 19.23 6.57 -11.29
N MET A 349 18.00 6.85 -10.84
CA MET A 349 17.74 7.48 -9.54
C MET A 349 18.12 6.55 -8.37
N GLU A 350 17.75 5.27 -8.45
CA GLU A 350 18.02 4.27 -7.41
C GLU A 350 19.51 3.98 -7.28
N VAL A 351 20.22 3.79 -8.40
CA VAL A 351 21.67 3.62 -8.44
C VAL A 351 22.40 4.89 -8.01
N GLY A 352 21.89 6.07 -8.40
CA GLY A 352 22.42 7.36 -7.97
C GLY A 352 22.30 7.56 -6.45
N GLY A 353 21.17 7.15 -5.87
CA GLY A 353 20.88 7.32 -4.46
C GLY A 353 20.81 8.78 -4.00
N VAL A 354 20.59 8.98 -2.71
CA VAL A 354 20.58 10.31 -2.09
C VAL A 354 21.57 10.37 -0.93
N ARG A 355 22.28 11.50 -0.83
CA ARG A 355 23.25 11.73 0.22
C ARG A 355 22.57 12.32 1.45
N ILE A 356 23.02 11.89 2.62
CA ILE A 356 22.54 12.40 3.90
C ILE A 356 23.71 12.92 4.75
N ASP A 357 23.52 14.10 5.34
CA ASP A 357 24.41 14.66 6.35
C ASP A 357 24.15 13.99 7.72
N THR A 358 24.99 13.00 8.03
CA THR A 358 24.94 12.27 9.30
C THR A 358 25.32 13.15 10.51
N GLY A 359 26.10 14.22 10.30
CA GLY A 359 26.44 15.19 11.34
C GLY A 359 25.20 15.98 11.75
N ALA A 360 24.50 16.56 10.77
CA ALA A 360 23.25 17.26 10.97
C ALA A 360 22.19 16.36 11.65
N LEU A 361 22.05 15.10 11.22
CA LEU A 361 21.12 14.16 11.88
C LEU A 361 21.47 13.91 13.34
N LYS A 362 22.75 13.82 13.69
CA LYS A 362 23.18 13.60 15.07
C LYS A 362 22.86 14.79 15.97
N GLU A 363 23.03 16.01 15.45
CA GLU A 363 22.64 17.24 16.14
C GLU A 363 21.11 17.29 16.35
N THR A 364 20.34 17.00 15.30
CA THR A 364 18.88 16.90 15.36
C THR A 364 18.44 15.82 16.34
N SER A 365 19.10 14.65 16.38
CA SER A 365 18.82 13.57 17.33
C SER A 365 18.96 14.04 18.78
N ALA A 366 20.04 14.76 19.10
CA ALA A 366 20.28 15.29 20.43
C ALA A 366 19.20 16.31 20.83
N MET A 367 18.88 17.24 19.93
CA MET A 367 17.87 18.29 20.16
C MET A 367 16.47 17.70 20.40
N LEU A 368 16.03 16.79 19.51
CA LEU A 368 14.70 16.16 19.61
C LEU A 368 14.60 15.25 20.84
N THR A 369 15.69 14.56 21.21
CA THR A 369 15.74 13.73 22.42
C THR A 369 15.62 14.58 23.69
N GLU A 370 16.30 15.72 23.76
CA GLU A 370 16.20 16.64 24.90
C GLU A 370 14.76 17.16 25.06
N ARG A 371 14.14 17.61 23.96
CA ARG A 371 12.75 18.08 23.95
C ARG A 371 11.77 16.96 24.31
N MET A 372 11.96 15.75 23.78
CA MET A 372 11.13 14.59 24.11
C MET A 372 11.19 14.28 25.62
N ASN A 373 12.38 14.30 26.21
CA ASN A 373 12.58 14.06 27.65
C ASN A 373 11.97 15.18 28.52
N ALA A 374 11.98 16.43 28.05
CA ALA A 374 11.31 17.54 28.72
C ALA A 374 9.78 17.35 28.73
N ILE A 375 9.19 17.01 27.58
CA ILE A 375 7.75 16.73 27.45
C ILE A 375 7.36 15.51 28.30
N GLU A 376 8.20 14.47 28.33
CA GLU A 376 7.98 13.28 29.16
C GLU A 376 7.88 13.64 30.65
N LYS A 377 8.76 14.51 31.17
CA LYS A 377 8.68 15.01 32.54
C LYS A 377 7.40 15.80 32.80
N GLU A 378 6.97 16.63 31.86
CA GLU A 378 5.70 17.36 31.97
C GLU A 378 4.50 16.40 32.00
N ILE A 379 4.51 15.35 31.17
CA ILE A 379 3.46 14.32 31.17
C ILE A 379 3.41 13.61 32.52
N TYR A 380 4.55 13.26 33.12
CA TYR A 380 4.59 12.65 34.46
C TYR A 380 4.07 13.57 35.55
N GLN A 381 4.38 14.87 35.47
CA GLN A 381 3.82 15.86 36.39
C GLN A 381 2.30 15.99 36.26
N LEU A 382 1.77 16.00 35.03
CA LEU A 382 0.34 16.08 34.77
C LEU A 382 -0.42 14.79 35.16
N ALA A 383 0.22 13.63 35.00
CA ALA A 383 -0.36 12.33 35.36
C ALA A 383 -0.25 12.01 36.86
N GLY A 384 0.74 12.57 37.55
CA GLY A 384 1.05 12.29 38.96
C GLY A 384 1.81 10.99 39.19
N GLU A 385 2.21 10.27 38.14
CA GLU A 385 3.03 9.06 38.19
C GLU A 385 3.80 8.84 36.89
N GLU A 386 4.84 8.01 36.95
CA GLU A 386 5.60 7.58 35.80
C GLU A 386 4.94 6.37 35.12
N PHE A 387 4.92 6.36 33.79
CA PHE A 387 4.39 5.27 32.99
C PHE A 387 4.97 5.32 31.58
N ASN A 388 4.93 4.21 30.85
CA ASN A 388 5.38 4.17 29.47
C ASN A 388 4.38 4.89 28.53
N ILE A 389 4.74 6.11 28.11
CA ILE A 389 3.96 6.96 27.19
C ILE A 389 3.78 6.31 25.81
N ALA A 390 4.70 5.42 25.43
CA ALA A 390 4.59 4.67 24.17
C ALA A 390 3.60 3.50 24.28
N SER A 391 3.20 3.07 25.48
CA SER A 391 2.25 1.97 25.68
C SER A 391 0.81 2.48 25.58
N PRO A 392 0.02 2.08 24.56
CA PRO A 392 -1.37 2.50 24.43
C PRO A 392 -2.23 2.07 25.63
N LYS A 393 -1.85 0.96 26.29
CA LYS A 393 -2.54 0.43 27.46
C LYS A 393 -2.36 1.33 28.67
N GLN A 394 -1.11 1.65 29.00
CA GLN A 394 -0.81 2.49 30.17
C GLN A 394 -1.34 3.91 29.98
N VAL A 395 -1.15 4.51 28.80
CA VAL A 395 -1.77 5.80 28.45
C VAL A 395 -3.29 5.77 28.63
N GLY A 396 -3.94 4.68 28.20
CA GLY A 396 -5.38 4.51 28.35
C GLY A 396 -5.83 4.45 29.81
N GLU A 397 -5.10 3.71 30.65
CA GLU A 397 -5.36 3.61 32.09
C GLU A 397 -5.20 4.96 32.81
N ILE A 398 -4.17 5.75 32.46
CA ILE A 398 -3.98 7.11 32.98
C ILE A 398 -5.13 8.03 32.57
N LEU A 399 -5.34 8.20 31.26
CA LEU A 399 -6.29 9.20 30.74
C LEU A 399 -7.73 8.87 31.14
N PHE A 400 -8.14 7.62 30.97
CA PHE A 400 -9.54 7.24 31.09
C PHE A 400 -9.88 6.51 32.39
N GLY A 401 -8.92 5.81 32.99
CA GLY A 401 -9.10 5.14 34.28
C GLY A 401 -8.95 6.11 35.45
N LYS A 402 -7.79 6.77 35.54
CA LYS A 402 -7.44 7.67 36.65
C LYS A 402 -7.96 9.09 36.46
N MET A 403 -7.56 9.75 35.39
CA MET A 403 -7.92 11.16 35.12
C MET A 403 -9.37 11.32 34.65
N LYS A 404 -9.97 10.25 34.10
CA LYS A 404 -11.37 10.20 33.64
C LYS A 404 -11.75 11.38 32.75
N ILE A 405 -10.89 11.73 31.80
CA ILE A 405 -11.09 12.87 30.88
C ILE A 405 -12.32 12.74 29.97
N VAL A 406 -12.90 11.53 29.88
CA VAL A 406 -14.12 11.22 29.13
C VAL A 406 -14.98 10.26 29.96
N GLU A 407 -16.29 10.50 30.04
CA GLU A 407 -17.22 9.65 30.80
C GLU A 407 -17.41 8.25 30.21
N LYS A 408 -17.38 8.12 28.87
CA LYS A 408 -17.56 6.86 28.13
C LYS A 408 -16.47 6.65 27.08
N PRO A 409 -15.25 6.31 27.51
CA PRO A 409 -14.13 6.05 26.60
C PRO A 409 -14.38 4.78 25.76
N LYS A 410 -14.03 4.84 24.47
CA LYS A 410 -14.08 3.66 23.59
C LYS A 410 -13.09 2.60 24.06
N LYS A 411 -13.51 1.33 24.00
CA LYS A 411 -12.66 0.17 24.31
C LYS A 411 -12.56 -0.76 23.11
N THR A 412 -11.43 -1.42 22.96
CA THR A 412 -11.24 -2.52 22.01
C THR A 412 -12.08 -3.74 22.41
N LYS A 413 -12.20 -4.72 21.51
CA LYS A 413 -12.82 -6.02 21.82
C LYS A 413 -12.16 -6.74 23.01
N THR A 414 -10.88 -6.44 23.28
CA THR A 414 -10.09 -6.97 24.40
C THR A 414 -10.24 -6.16 25.70
N GLY A 415 -11.08 -5.11 25.71
CA GLY A 415 -11.37 -4.30 26.89
C GLY A 415 -10.37 -3.17 27.18
N GLN A 416 -9.34 -3.00 26.35
CA GLN A 416 -8.36 -1.92 26.47
C GLN A 416 -8.94 -0.59 25.95
N TYR A 417 -8.62 0.53 26.61
CA TYR A 417 -9.01 1.84 26.09
C TYR A 417 -8.30 2.16 24.77
N VAL A 418 -9.04 2.74 23.83
CA VAL A 418 -8.49 3.13 22.52
C VAL A 418 -7.76 4.47 22.68
N THR A 419 -6.46 4.47 22.40
CA THR A 419 -5.59 5.67 22.43
C THR A 419 -4.87 5.87 21.09
N SER A 420 -5.58 5.64 19.99
CA SER A 420 -5.07 5.96 18.64
C SER A 420 -4.86 7.47 18.50
N GLU A 421 -4.00 7.86 17.56
CA GLU A 421 -3.72 9.28 17.30
C GLU A 421 -4.99 10.07 17.02
N GLU A 422 -5.90 9.53 16.19
CA GLU A 422 -7.20 10.11 15.89
C GLU A 422 -8.05 10.38 17.14
N VAL A 423 -8.17 9.38 18.03
CA VAL A 423 -8.94 9.53 19.29
C VAL A 423 -8.28 10.56 20.20
N LEU A 424 -6.95 10.58 20.29
CA LEU A 424 -6.25 11.58 21.10
C LEU A 424 -6.37 12.99 20.50
N GLN A 425 -6.34 13.15 19.18
CA GLN A 425 -6.52 14.45 18.53
C GLN A 425 -7.89 15.06 18.85
N GLN A 426 -8.96 14.27 18.84
CA GLN A 426 -10.31 14.70 19.25
C GLN A 426 -10.38 15.14 20.73
N LEU A 427 -9.46 14.66 21.55
CA LEU A 427 -9.41 14.94 22.99
C LEU A 427 -8.40 16.03 23.35
N LYS A 428 -7.67 16.59 22.38
CA LYS A 428 -6.65 17.61 22.60
C LYS A 428 -7.20 18.85 23.33
N GLY A 429 -8.43 19.25 23.02
CA GLY A 429 -9.10 20.38 23.68
C GLY A 429 -9.62 20.10 25.09
N LYS A 430 -9.66 18.83 25.52
CA LYS A 430 -10.21 18.44 26.84
C LYS A 430 -9.17 18.35 27.94
N SER A 431 -7.90 18.09 27.60
CA SER A 431 -6.85 17.97 28.59
C SER A 431 -5.48 18.24 27.96
N GLU A 432 -4.68 19.05 28.64
CA GLU A 432 -3.34 19.43 28.20
C GLU A 432 -2.41 18.22 28.03
N ILE A 433 -2.52 17.21 28.91
CA ILE A 433 -1.71 15.99 28.85
C ILE A 433 -1.87 15.25 27.52
N VAL A 434 -3.05 15.34 26.88
CA VAL A 434 -3.31 14.68 25.60
C VAL A 434 -2.47 15.31 24.48
N GLY A 435 -2.39 16.65 24.48
CA GLY A 435 -1.54 17.38 23.54
C GLY A 435 -0.07 17.01 23.68
N LYS A 436 0.42 16.93 24.91
CA LYS A 436 1.81 16.53 25.22
C LYS A 436 2.11 15.08 24.85
N ILE A 437 1.19 14.16 25.09
CA ILE A 437 1.33 12.74 24.67
C ILE A 437 1.41 12.62 23.15
N LEU A 438 0.58 13.36 22.42
CA LEU A 438 0.64 13.39 20.95
C LEU A 438 1.98 13.92 20.45
N GLU A 439 2.47 15.01 21.04
CA GLU A 439 3.77 15.60 20.71
C GLU A 439 4.92 14.62 20.99
N HIS A 440 4.95 14.00 22.17
CA HIS A 440 5.95 13.00 22.54
C HIS A 440 5.94 11.79 21.58
N ARG A 441 4.76 11.26 21.24
CA ARG A 441 4.65 10.13 20.30
C ARG A 441 5.10 10.53 18.89
N GLY A 442 4.81 11.76 18.47
CA GLY A 442 5.31 12.34 17.23
C GLY A 442 6.85 12.37 17.19
N LEU A 443 7.48 12.99 18.19
CA LEU A 443 8.94 13.06 18.31
C LEU A 443 9.58 11.68 18.37
N LYS A 444 9.03 10.75 19.16
CA LYS A 444 9.54 9.38 19.26
C LYS A 444 9.50 8.64 17.93
N LYS A 445 8.43 8.83 17.14
CA LYS A 445 8.31 8.28 15.79
C LYS A 445 9.35 8.92 14.86
N LEU A 446 9.54 10.24 14.90
CA LEU A 446 10.54 10.94 14.08
C LEU A 446 11.96 10.43 14.38
N LEU A 447 12.32 10.32 15.65
CA LEU A 447 13.60 9.79 16.11
C LEU A 447 13.82 8.34 15.63
N GLY A 448 12.89 7.44 15.98
CA GLY A 448 13.05 6.02 15.71
C GLY A 448 12.95 5.64 14.23
N THR A 449 12.03 6.25 13.48
CA THR A 449 11.77 5.90 12.08
C THR A 449 12.74 6.57 11.11
N TYR A 450 13.22 7.78 11.41
CA TYR A 450 14.07 8.53 10.47
C TYR A 450 15.45 8.80 11.04
N VAL A 451 15.54 9.53 12.15
CA VAL A 451 16.84 10.08 12.63
C VAL A 451 17.82 8.97 13.00
N ASP A 452 17.36 7.92 13.69
CA ASP A 452 18.21 6.80 14.14
C ASP A 452 18.33 5.68 13.09
N ALA A 453 17.42 5.64 12.12
CA ALA A 453 17.33 4.58 11.12
C ALA A 453 18.08 4.93 9.84
N LEU A 454 17.89 6.15 9.29
CA LEU A 454 18.48 6.57 8.02
C LEU A 454 20.01 6.41 7.99
N PRO A 455 20.79 6.80 9.02
CA PRO A 455 22.24 6.61 9.00
C PRO A 455 22.68 5.14 8.86
N LYS A 456 21.84 4.18 9.31
CA LYS A 456 22.13 2.75 9.22
C LYS A 456 21.80 2.16 7.85
N LEU A 457 21.06 2.90 7.03
CA LEU A 457 20.68 2.52 5.67
C LEU A 457 21.64 3.08 4.61
N ILE A 458 22.63 3.87 5.03
CA ILE A 458 23.69 4.34 4.14
C ILE A 458 24.49 3.14 3.67
N ASN A 459 24.53 2.93 2.36
CA ASN A 459 25.34 1.89 1.77
C ASN A 459 26.83 2.25 1.94
N PRO A 460 27.66 1.34 2.50
CA PRO A 460 29.06 1.65 2.80
C PRO A 460 29.94 1.81 1.57
N ARG A 461 29.54 1.27 0.40
CA ARG A 461 30.31 1.37 -0.85
C ARG A 461 30.07 2.69 -1.57
N THR A 462 28.84 3.18 -1.56
CA THR A 462 28.46 4.41 -2.26
C THR A 462 28.44 5.63 -1.35
N GLY A 463 28.22 5.47 -0.04
CA GLY A 463 27.98 6.57 0.89
C GLY A 463 26.58 7.18 0.78
N HIS A 464 25.66 6.51 0.08
CA HIS A 464 24.31 7.00 -0.23
C HIS A 464 23.22 6.09 0.34
N ILE A 465 22.01 6.63 0.48
CA ILE A 465 20.80 5.82 0.68
C ILE A 465 20.18 5.55 -0.68
N HIS A 466 19.89 4.28 -0.94
CA HIS A 466 19.26 3.80 -2.17
C HIS A 466 17.87 3.28 -1.82
N THR A 467 16.85 4.10 -2.06
CA THR A 467 15.45 3.65 -1.93
C THR A 467 15.06 2.87 -3.18
N SER A 468 14.11 1.95 -3.07
CA SER A 468 13.48 1.34 -4.23
C SER A 468 12.15 2.02 -4.55
N PHE A 469 12.02 2.55 -5.78
CA PHE A 469 10.77 3.08 -6.30
C PHE A 469 9.98 1.97 -7.01
N ASN A 470 8.70 1.82 -6.65
CA ASN A 470 7.85 0.77 -7.16
C ASN A 470 6.72 1.35 -8.02
N GLN A 471 6.67 0.95 -9.30
CA GLN A 471 5.64 1.36 -10.26
C GLN A 471 4.31 0.61 -10.09
N THR A 472 4.35 -0.62 -9.56
CA THR A 472 3.25 -1.60 -9.65
C THR A 472 2.54 -1.88 -8.32
N VAL A 473 2.76 -1.03 -7.30
CA VAL A 473 2.19 -1.23 -5.95
C VAL A 473 0.89 -0.46 -5.75
N THR A 474 0.82 0.80 -6.18
CA THR A 474 -0.38 1.61 -5.94
C THR A 474 -1.39 1.39 -7.05
N ALA A 475 -2.67 1.16 -6.74
CA ALA A 475 -3.69 1.00 -7.79
C ALA A 475 -3.99 2.26 -8.61
N THR A 476 -3.53 3.44 -8.13
CA THR A 476 -3.75 4.73 -8.81
C THR A 476 -2.65 5.09 -9.81
N GLY A 477 -1.55 4.36 -9.86
CA GLY A 477 -0.42 4.67 -10.74
C GLY A 477 0.66 5.56 -10.13
N ARG A 478 0.48 6.05 -8.89
CA ARG A 478 1.52 6.79 -8.17
C ARG A 478 2.71 5.87 -7.86
N LEU A 479 3.93 6.43 -7.89
CA LEU A 479 5.09 5.74 -7.37
C LEU A 479 4.95 5.54 -5.86
N SER A 480 5.40 4.39 -5.38
CA SER A 480 5.67 4.17 -3.95
C SER A 480 7.16 3.96 -3.75
N SER A 481 7.62 4.02 -2.50
CA SER A 481 9.04 3.86 -2.16
C SER A 481 9.17 2.90 -0.98
N SER A 482 10.20 2.05 -1.02
CA SER A 482 10.54 1.09 0.03
C SER A 482 12.04 1.11 0.32
N ASP A 483 12.41 0.58 1.49
CA ASP A 483 13.79 0.29 1.91
C ASP A 483 14.82 1.44 1.74
N PRO A 484 14.58 2.66 2.27
CA PRO A 484 13.44 3.09 3.09
C PRO A 484 12.33 3.77 2.30
N ASN A 485 11.13 3.85 2.89
CA ASN A 485 10.03 4.63 2.31
C ASN A 485 10.26 6.14 2.49
N LEU A 486 10.83 6.77 1.46
CA LEU A 486 11.13 8.21 1.42
C LEU A 486 9.89 9.06 1.11
N GLN A 487 8.82 8.47 0.54
CA GLN A 487 7.54 9.15 0.32
C GLN A 487 6.87 9.57 1.63
N ASN A 488 7.15 8.85 2.72
CA ASN A 488 6.57 9.12 4.02
C ASN A 488 7.35 10.16 4.84
N ILE A 489 8.43 10.76 4.31
CA ILE A 489 9.18 11.80 5.04
C ILE A 489 8.24 12.98 5.32
N PRO A 490 8.04 13.35 6.60
CA PRO A 490 7.06 14.37 6.95
C PRO A 490 7.32 15.72 6.27
N VAL A 491 6.35 16.18 5.48
CA VAL A 491 6.37 17.49 4.78
C VAL A 491 5.99 18.65 5.71
N ARG A 492 5.25 18.37 6.79
CA ARG A 492 4.59 19.38 7.63
C ARG A 492 5.05 19.31 9.08
N GLY A 493 5.10 20.46 9.74
CA GLY A 493 5.57 20.63 11.12
C GLY A 493 7.06 20.96 11.17
N GLU A 494 7.49 21.73 12.17
CA GLU A 494 8.89 22.15 12.32
C GLU A 494 9.82 20.93 12.46
N ASP A 495 9.41 19.93 13.23
CA ASP A 495 10.24 18.74 13.48
C ASP A 495 10.39 17.83 12.24
N GLY A 496 9.39 17.82 11.35
CA GLY A 496 9.45 17.09 10.08
C GLY A 496 10.38 17.75 9.06
N LYS A 497 10.39 19.09 9.06
CA LYS A 497 11.28 19.91 8.25
C LYS A 497 12.76 19.67 8.59
N GLU A 498 13.08 19.51 9.86
CA GLU A 498 14.46 19.25 10.30
C GLU A 498 15.04 17.94 9.73
N ILE A 499 14.21 16.93 9.43
CA ILE A 499 14.69 15.70 8.77
C ILE A 499 15.12 16.00 7.33
N ARG A 500 14.37 16.84 6.60
CA ARG A 500 14.69 17.22 5.21
C ARG A 500 16.01 17.97 5.11
N LYS A 501 16.39 18.73 6.15
CA LYS A 501 17.68 19.43 6.22
C LYS A 501 18.87 18.48 6.09
N ALA A 502 18.72 17.22 6.51
CA ALA A 502 19.77 16.23 6.39
C ALA A 502 19.96 15.71 4.97
N PHE A 503 18.99 15.85 4.08
CA PHE A 503 19.12 15.44 2.69
C PHE A 503 19.87 16.53 1.92
N VAL A 504 21.04 16.18 1.40
CA VAL A 504 21.99 17.11 0.80
C VAL A 504 22.34 16.64 -0.62
N PRO A 505 22.70 17.56 -1.53
CA PRO A 505 23.11 17.19 -2.87
C PRO A 505 24.52 16.56 -2.82
N GLU A 506 25.03 16.17 -3.98
CA GLU A 506 26.41 15.70 -4.12
C GLU A 506 27.44 16.79 -3.76
N GLU A 507 28.70 16.40 -3.55
CA GLU A 507 29.73 17.36 -3.16
C GLU A 507 30.00 18.34 -4.31
N GLY A 508 29.99 19.63 -4.00
CA GLY A 508 30.10 20.69 -5.01
C GLY A 508 28.81 20.96 -5.80
N CYS A 509 27.73 20.24 -5.55
CA CYS A 509 26.41 20.46 -6.17
C CYS A 509 25.50 21.32 -5.29
N LEU A 510 24.42 21.82 -5.90
CA LEU A 510 23.29 22.50 -5.27
C LEU A 510 22.08 21.58 -5.24
N PHE A 511 21.24 21.74 -4.23
CA PHE A 511 19.96 21.06 -4.16
C PHE A 511 18.92 21.89 -4.90
N PHE A 512 18.21 21.27 -5.84
CA PHE A 512 17.11 21.89 -6.57
C PHE A 512 15.85 21.08 -6.37
N SER A 513 14.75 21.75 -6.06
CA SER A 513 13.43 21.15 -5.93
C SER A 513 12.43 21.86 -6.84
N ALA A 514 11.55 21.09 -7.47
CA ALA A 514 10.42 21.59 -8.24
C ALA A 514 9.15 20.80 -7.88
N ASP A 515 8.09 21.48 -7.46
CA ASP A 515 6.81 20.92 -7.02
C ASP A 515 5.66 21.42 -7.89
N TYR A 516 4.79 20.51 -8.33
CA TYR A 516 3.60 20.93 -9.06
C TYR A 516 2.61 21.68 -8.16
N SER A 517 2.30 22.93 -8.51
CA SER A 517 1.33 23.72 -7.76
C SER A 517 -0.10 23.21 -8.00
N GLN A 518 -0.59 22.40 -7.05
CA GLN A 518 -1.99 21.97 -6.97
C GLN A 518 -2.44 21.16 -8.20
N ILE A 519 -1.60 20.27 -8.73
CA ILE A 519 -1.86 19.49 -9.96
C ILE A 519 -3.22 18.80 -9.98
N GLU A 520 -3.63 18.18 -8.88
CA GLU A 520 -4.91 17.46 -8.83
C GLU A 520 -6.13 18.37 -8.96
N LEU A 521 -6.05 19.59 -8.44
CA LEU A 521 -7.11 20.59 -8.60
C LEU A 521 -7.17 21.09 -10.05
N ARG A 522 -6.02 21.23 -10.72
CA ARG A 522 -5.95 21.60 -12.13
C ARG A 522 -6.52 20.48 -13.02
N VAL A 523 -6.21 19.23 -12.70
CA VAL A 523 -6.82 18.05 -13.33
C VAL A 523 -8.33 18.04 -13.11
N MET A 524 -8.82 18.35 -11.89
CA MET A 524 -10.24 18.46 -11.62
C MET A 524 -10.92 19.55 -12.46
N ALA A 525 -10.28 20.72 -12.61
CA ALA A 525 -10.79 21.82 -13.43
C ALA A 525 -10.91 21.43 -14.91
N HIS A 526 -9.97 20.62 -15.41
CA HIS A 526 -10.02 20.06 -16.76
C HIS A 526 -11.12 19.01 -16.89
N LEU A 527 -11.15 17.99 -16.01
CA LEU A 527 -12.11 16.88 -16.07
C LEU A 527 -13.57 17.33 -15.91
N SER A 528 -13.82 18.35 -15.07
CA SER A 528 -15.16 18.90 -14.87
C SER A 528 -15.57 19.91 -15.95
N GLY A 529 -14.62 20.53 -16.65
CA GLY A 529 -14.90 21.60 -17.61
C GLY A 529 -15.59 22.82 -16.98
N ASP A 530 -15.45 23.02 -15.66
CA ASP A 530 -16.09 24.10 -14.91
C ASP A 530 -15.44 25.44 -15.24
N GLU A 531 -16.18 26.36 -15.89
CA GLU A 531 -15.59 27.61 -16.37
C GLU A 531 -15.03 28.46 -15.24
N ASN A 532 -15.73 28.53 -14.10
CA ASN A 532 -15.31 29.34 -12.95
C ASN A 532 -14.02 28.81 -12.33
N MET A 533 -13.89 27.48 -12.21
CA MET A 533 -12.65 26.87 -11.71
C MET A 533 -11.49 27.06 -12.69
N GLN A 534 -11.74 26.93 -14.00
CA GLN A 534 -10.72 27.14 -15.02
C GLN A 534 -10.24 28.60 -15.07
N GLU A 535 -11.17 29.56 -15.03
CA GLU A 535 -10.86 31.00 -14.99
C GLU A 535 -10.07 31.35 -13.73
N ALA A 536 -10.46 30.82 -12.55
CA ALA A 536 -9.71 31.01 -11.32
C ALA A 536 -8.24 30.57 -11.44
N PHE A 537 -7.95 29.46 -12.11
CA PHE A 537 -6.57 29.03 -12.35
C PHE A 537 -5.82 29.87 -13.40
N ARG A 538 -6.51 30.38 -14.43
CA ARG A 538 -5.92 31.25 -15.46
C ARG A 538 -5.58 32.64 -14.93
N GLU A 539 -6.40 33.17 -14.02
CA GLU A 539 -6.19 34.48 -13.39
C GLU A 539 -5.27 34.44 -12.17
N GLY A 540 -4.81 33.25 -11.76
CA GLY A 540 -3.96 33.08 -10.57
C GLY A 540 -4.71 33.28 -9.25
N TYR A 541 -6.02 33.08 -9.25
CA TYR A 541 -6.88 33.25 -8.10
C TYR A 541 -6.66 32.14 -7.06
N ASP A 542 -6.46 32.51 -5.80
CA ASP A 542 -6.26 31.55 -4.72
C ASP A 542 -7.59 30.96 -4.25
N ILE A 543 -7.98 29.83 -4.86
CA ILE A 543 -9.21 29.10 -4.55
C ILE A 543 -9.27 28.73 -3.05
N HIS A 544 -8.14 28.46 -2.40
CA HIS A 544 -8.13 28.12 -0.97
C HIS A 544 -8.40 29.34 -0.10
N ALA A 545 -7.79 30.49 -0.41
CA ALA A 545 -8.06 31.73 0.30
C ALA A 545 -9.51 32.20 0.09
N ALA A 546 -10.05 32.03 -1.11
CA ALA A 546 -11.46 32.33 -1.39
C ALA A 546 -12.42 31.43 -0.59
N THR A 547 -12.14 30.13 -0.51
CA THR A 547 -12.92 29.22 0.37
C THR A 547 -12.76 29.61 1.84
N ALA A 548 -11.55 29.96 2.30
CA ALA A 548 -11.32 30.39 3.68
C ALA A 548 -12.10 31.66 4.03
N ALA A 549 -12.07 32.67 3.17
CA ALA A 549 -12.84 33.91 3.34
C ALA A 549 -14.34 33.63 3.55
N LYS A 550 -14.90 32.67 2.80
CA LYS A 550 -16.28 32.21 2.98
C LYS A 550 -16.50 31.45 4.30
N ILE A 551 -15.59 30.54 4.69
CA ILE A 551 -15.67 29.77 5.94
C ILE A 551 -15.65 30.69 7.17
N TYR A 552 -14.76 31.69 7.17
CA TYR A 552 -14.52 32.55 8.33
C TYR A 552 -15.30 33.87 8.28
N HIS A 553 -16.10 34.09 7.22
CA HIS A 553 -16.86 35.32 6.99
C HIS A 553 -15.99 36.58 6.98
N GLU A 554 -14.83 36.48 6.32
CA GLU A 554 -13.78 37.49 6.26
C GLU A 554 -13.46 37.85 4.79
N THR A 555 -12.72 38.93 4.54
CA THR A 555 -12.23 39.22 3.18
C THR A 555 -11.00 38.37 2.86
N MET A 556 -10.72 38.08 1.59
CA MET A 556 -9.54 37.29 1.20
C MET A 556 -8.24 37.86 1.78
N ASP A 557 -8.10 39.19 1.83
CA ASP A 557 -6.91 39.87 2.36
C ASP A 557 -6.73 39.69 3.88
N SER A 558 -7.80 39.36 4.60
CA SER A 558 -7.78 39.11 6.04
C SER A 558 -7.61 37.63 6.40
N VAL A 559 -7.64 36.73 5.41
CA VAL A 559 -7.44 35.30 5.61
C VAL A 559 -6.02 35.01 6.10
N THR A 560 -5.92 34.48 7.30
CA THR A 560 -4.66 34.00 7.87
C THR A 560 -4.18 32.70 7.19
N ARG A 561 -2.87 32.42 7.31
CA ARG A 561 -2.26 31.20 6.77
C ARG A 561 -2.88 29.91 7.35
N ASP A 562 -3.27 29.91 8.61
CA ASP A 562 -3.92 28.76 9.25
C ASP A 562 -5.32 28.53 8.67
N GLN A 563 -6.12 29.59 8.56
CA GLN A 563 -7.45 29.54 7.94
C GLN A 563 -7.37 29.02 6.49
N ARG A 564 -6.43 29.54 5.70
CA ARG A 564 -6.14 29.04 4.34
C ARG A 564 -5.77 27.56 4.33
N THR A 565 -4.96 27.11 5.29
CA THR A 565 -4.53 25.70 5.39
C THR A 565 -5.71 24.77 5.71
N LYS A 566 -6.63 25.19 6.59
CA LYS A 566 -7.87 24.45 6.88
C LYS A 566 -8.80 24.40 5.66
N ALA A 567 -8.99 25.53 4.98
CA ALA A 567 -9.78 25.60 3.74
C ALA A 567 -9.18 24.74 2.62
N LYS A 568 -7.85 24.68 2.50
CA LYS A 568 -7.16 23.75 1.60
C LYS A 568 -7.57 22.30 1.86
N ARG A 569 -7.53 21.86 3.13
CA ARG A 569 -7.97 20.50 3.51
C ARG A 569 -9.46 20.26 3.20
N ALA A 570 -10.29 21.29 3.36
CA ALA A 570 -11.70 21.24 3.00
C ALA A 570 -11.90 21.02 1.49
N ASN A 571 -11.28 21.86 0.65
CA ASN A 571 -11.35 21.74 -0.81
C ASN A 571 -10.91 20.35 -1.27
N PHE A 572 -9.73 19.87 -0.84
CA PHE A 572 -9.29 18.50 -1.15
C PHE A 572 -10.28 17.44 -0.68
N GLY A 573 -10.85 17.59 0.52
CA GLY A 573 -11.92 16.70 1.00
C GLY A 573 -13.12 16.68 0.04
N ILE A 574 -13.62 17.83 -0.37
CA ILE A 574 -14.80 17.96 -1.23
C ILE A 574 -14.56 17.29 -2.59
N ILE A 575 -13.43 17.59 -3.24
CA ILE A 575 -13.09 17.02 -4.55
C ILE A 575 -12.97 15.49 -4.46
N TYR A 576 -12.53 14.97 -3.32
CA TYR A 576 -12.45 13.53 -3.09
C TYR A 576 -13.73 12.85 -2.60
N GLY A 577 -14.87 13.54 -2.67
CA GLY A 577 -16.16 13.00 -2.25
C GLY A 577 -16.28 12.76 -0.75
N ILE A 578 -15.68 13.63 0.08
CA ILE A 578 -15.90 13.58 1.53
C ILE A 578 -17.39 13.79 1.86
N THR A 579 -17.86 13.10 2.89
CA THR A 579 -19.23 13.30 3.39
C THR A 579 -19.32 14.54 4.27
N VAL A 580 -20.53 15.10 4.42
CA VAL A 580 -20.82 16.19 5.38
C VAL A 580 -20.29 15.86 6.78
N PHE A 581 -20.50 14.62 7.23
CA PHE A 581 -20.01 14.15 8.52
C PHE A 581 -18.48 14.20 8.60
N GLY A 582 -17.79 13.67 7.57
CA GLY A 582 -16.33 13.66 7.52
C GLY A 582 -15.73 15.07 7.43
N LEU A 583 -16.40 15.99 6.74
CA LEU A 583 -15.94 17.38 6.65
C LEU A 583 -16.10 18.12 7.98
N ALA A 584 -17.26 17.96 8.63
CA ALA A 584 -17.52 18.55 9.96
C ALA A 584 -16.49 18.09 11.00
N GLU A 585 -16.15 16.80 11.01
CA GLU A 585 -15.16 16.24 11.93
C GLU A 585 -13.73 16.75 11.64
N ARG A 586 -13.33 16.88 10.37
CA ARG A 586 -11.99 17.35 10.00
C ARG A 586 -11.77 18.84 10.28
N LEU A 587 -12.81 19.65 10.15
CA LEU A 587 -12.73 21.10 10.33
C LEU A 587 -13.13 21.55 11.73
N ASP A 588 -13.64 20.65 12.58
CA ASP A 588 -14.20 20.94 13.90
C ASP A 588 -15.32 22.00 13.84
N ILE A 589 -16.25 21.81 12.90
CA ILE A 589 -17.41 22.70 12.66
C ILE A 589 -18.72 21.93 12.80
N SER A 590 -19.84 22.65 12.90
CA SER A 590 -21.15 22.02 12.93
C SER A 590 -21.49 21.33 11.60
N ARG A 591 -22.38 20.33 11.64
CA ARG A 591 -22.86 19.67 10.41
C ARG A 591 -23.56 20.64 9.47
N THR A 592 -24.27 21.64 10.01
CA THR A 592 -24.96 22.66 9.23
C THR A 592 -23.97 23.53 8.47
N GLU A 593 -22.90 23.98 9.11
CA GLU A 593 -21.83 24.73 8.45
C GLU A 593 -21.12 23.88 7.40
N ALA A 594 -20.81 22.61 7.70
CA ALA A 594 -20.20 21.70 6.73
C ALA A 594 -21.08 21.49 5.47
N THR A 595 -22.40 21.37 5.65
CA THR A 595 -23.36 21.33 4.53
C THR A 595 -23.33 22.62 3.72
N GLN A 596 -23.41 23.78 4.37
CA GLN A 596 -23.37 25.09 3.70
C GLN A 596 -22.07 25.30 2.90
N LEU A 597 -20.94 24.78 3.39
CA LEU A 597 -19.66 24.84 2.68
C LEU A 597 -19.64 23.96 1.43
N ILE A 598 -20.14 22.73 1.53
CA ILE A 598 -20.24 21.83 0.37
C ILE A 598 -21.20 22.41 -0.67
N ASP A 599 -22.38 22.85 -0.23
CA ASP A 599 -23.39 23.44 -1.11
C ASP A 599 -22.87 24.73 -1.75
N GLY A 600 -22.20 25.59 -0.98
CA GLY A 600 -21.59 26.82 -1.48
C GLY A 600 -20.43 26.56 -2.45
N TYR A 601 -19.67 25.48 -2.25
CA TYR A 601 -18.61 25.05 -3.18
C TYR A 601 -19.22 24.64 -4.52
N PHE A 602 -20.23 23.76 -4.51
CA PHE A 602 -20.90 23.32 -5.74
C PHE A 602 -21.75 24.43 -6.39
N ALA A 603 -22.26 25.40 -5.63
CA ALA A 603 -22.88 26.58 -6.22
C ALA A 603 -21.86 27.48 -6.94
N THR A 604 -20.61 27.49 -6.49
CA THR A 604 -19.51 28.24 -7.13
C THR A 604 -18.95 27.48 -8.34
N PHE A 605 -18.85 26.16 -8.22
CA PHE A 605 -18.31 25.26 -9.24
C PHE A 605 -19.33 24.16 -9.60
N PRO A 606 -20.42 24.51 -10.31
CA PRO A 606 -21.54 23.60 -10.55
C PRO A 606 -21.15 22.34 -11.34
N LYS A 607 -20.24 22.45 -12.31
CA LYS A 607 -19.88 21.28 -13.14
C LYS A 607 -19.00 20.28 -12.41
N VAL A 608 -18.39 20.68 -11.29
CA VAL A 608 -17.67 19.75 -10.40
C VAL A 608 -18.63 18.71 -9.82
N ALA A 609 -19.82 19.12 -9.37
CA ALA A 609 -20.84 18.20 -8.87
C ALA A 609 -21.34 17.26 -9.97
N GLU A 610 -21.58 17.81 -11.17
CA GLU A 610 -22.01 17.05 -12.34
C GLU A 610 -20.98 15.97 -12.72
N TYR A 611 -19.70 16.35 -12.78
CA TYR A 611 -18.60 15.42 -13.02
C TYR A 611 -18.57 14.29 -11.98
N MET A 612 -18.70 14.61 -10.69
CA MET A 612 -18.64 13.60 -9.63
C MET A 612 -19.75 12.56 -9.75
N GLU A 613 -20.97 12.97 -10.12
CA GLU A 613 -22.07 12.02 -10.37
C GLU A 613 -21.86 11.23 -11.67
N GLN A 614 -21.44 11.89 -12.75
CA GLN A 614 -21.12 11.22 -14.02
C GLN A 614 -20.00 10.18 -13.87
N ALA A 615 -18.97 10.47 -13.08
CA ALA A 615 -17.89 9.55 -12.79
C ALA A 615 -18.41 8.28 -12.08
N LYS A 616 -19.31 8.43 -11.09
CA LYS A 616 -19.95 7.30 -10.41
C LYS A 616 -20.82 6.49 -11.37
N GLU A 617 -21.63 7.15 -12.20
CA GLU A 617 -22.50 6.48 -13.16
C GLU A 617 -21.70 5.70 -14.21
N THR A 618 -20.65 6.31 -14.74
CA THR A 618 -19.72 5.69 -15.69
C THR A 618 -19.06 4.47 -15.07
N ALA A 619 -18.54 4.60 -13.84
CA ALA A 619 -17.94 3.49 -13.12
C ALA A 619 -18.93 2.35 -12.84
N ARG A 620 -20.19 2.65 -12.51
CA ARG A 620 -21.24 1.62 -12.36
C ARG A 620 -21.53 0.88 -13.66
N LYS A 621 -21.47 1.57 -14.80
CA LYS A 621 -21.74 0.99 -16.12
C LYS A 621 -20.57 0.14 -16.63
N LEU A 622 -19.34 0.63 -16.47
CA LEU A 622 -18.13 0.00 -17.02
C LEU A 622 -17.45 -0.97 -16.05
N GLY A 623 -17.68 -0.81 -14.74
CA GLY A 623 -16.99 -1.57 -13.69
C GLY A 623 -15.60 -1.05 -13.34
N TYR A 624 -15.16 0.08 -13.91
CA TYR A 624 -13.87 0.71 -13.64
C TYR A 624 -13.94 2.23 -13.83
N ALA A 625 -12.95 2.94 -13.26
CA ALA A 625 -12.67 4.35 -13.53
C ALA A 625 -11.38 4.48 -14.36
N GLU A 626 -11.23 5.56 -15.12
CA GLU A 626 -10.17 5.71 -16.12
C GLU A 626 -9.52 7.11 -16.09
N THR A 627 -8.20 7.19 -16.29
CA THR A 627 -7.43 8.47 -16.39
C THR A 627 -7.47 9.04 -17.80
N LEU A 628 -6.92 10.25 -18.00
CA LEU A 628 -6.76 10.85 -19.33
C LEU A 628 -5.86 10.04 -20.27
N LEU A 629 -4.98 9.19 -19.72
CA LEU A 629 -4.11 8.29 -20.49
C LEU A 629 -4.60 6.83 -20.45
N HIS A 630 -5.89 6.62 -20.22
CA HIS A 630 -6.53 5.30 -20.27
C HIS A 630 -6.09 4.31 -19.17
N ARG A 631 -5.35 4.75 -18.14
CA ARG A 631 -5.08 3.90 -16.97
C ARG A 631 -6.39 3.60 -16.27
N ARG A 632 -6.66 2.32 -16.04
CA ARG A 632 -7.91 1.87 -15.42
C ARG A 632 -7.70 1.53 -13.95
N ARG A 633 -8.73 1.79 -13.15
CA ARG A 633 -8.90 1.23 -11.81
C ARG A 633 -10.20 0.46 -11.75
N TYR A 634 -10.12 -0.84 -11.53
CA TYR A 634 -11.30 -1.71 -11.46
C TYR A 634 -12.00 -1.58 -10.11
N LEU A 635 -13.32 -1.50 -10.13
CA LEU A 635 -14.14 -1.22 -8.94
C LEU A 635 -15.23 -2.30 -8.81
N PRO A 636 -14.88 -3.53 -8.39
CA PRO A 636 -15.83 -4.66 -8.33
C PRO A 636 -17.03 -4.36 -7.42
N ASP A 637 -16.82 -3.52 -6.41
CA ASP A 637 -17.80 -3.15 -5.39
C ASP A 637 -18.70 -1.96 -5.77
N ILE A 638 -18.55 -1.38 -6.97
CA ILE A 638 -19.28 -0.18 -7.38
C ILE A 638 -20.81 -0.38 -7.47
N THR A 639 -21.26 -1.63 -7.62
CA THR A 639 -22.68 -2.04 -7.63
C THR A 639 -23.11 -2.76 -6.35
N SER A 640 -22.26 -2.78 -5.31
CA SER A 640 -22.54 -3.49 -4.06
C SER A 640 -23.83 -3.01 -3.40
N HIS A 641 -24.63 -3.94 -2.87
CA HIS A 641 -25.84 -3.62 -2.12
C HIS A 641 -25.52 -2.98 -0.76
N ASN A 642 -24.31 -3.21 -0.24
CA ASN A 642 -23.85 -2.58 0.99
C ASN A 642 -23.44 -1.12 0.74
N ALA A 643 -24.20 -0.19 1.33
CA ALA A 643 -23.99 1.24 1.13
C ALA A 643 -22.59 1.74 1.54
N THR A 644 -21.98 1.15 2.57
CA THR A 644 -20.63 1.54 3.02
C THR A 644 -19.57 1.11 2.02
N VAL A 645 -19.67 -0.13 1.55
CA VAL A 645 -18.74 -0.73 0.58
C VAL A 645 -18.87 0.01 -0.77
N ARG A 646 -20.12 0.20 -1.23
CA ARG A 646 -20.40 0.97 -2.43
C ARG A 646 -19.93 2.42 -2.33
N GLY A 647 -20.17 3.09 -1.20
CA GLY A 647 -19.71 4.46 -0.97
C GLY A 647 -18.19 4.61 -0.91
N PHE A 648 -17.44 3.54 -0.62
CA PHE A 648 -15.98 3.52 -0.78
C PHE A 648 -15.59 3.42 -2.25
N ALA A 649 -16.20 2.49 -3.01
CA ALA A 649 -15.97 2.34 -4.44
C ALA A 649 -16.34 3.62 -5.23
N GLU A 650 -17.45 4.28 -4.89
CA GLU A 650 -17.87 5.55 -5.51
C GLU A 650 -16.87 6.69 -5.27
N ARG A 651 -16.25 6.76 -4.09
CA ARG A 651 -15.18 7.72 -3.83
C ARG A 651 -13.94 7.40 -4.66
N ASN A 652 -13.58 6.13 -4.79
CA ASN A 652 -12.47 5.73 -5.65
C ASN A 652 -12.76 6.01 -7.13
N ALA A 653 -14.02 5.91 -7.58
CA ALA A 653 -14.42 6.27 -8.94
C ALA A 653 -14.17 7.75 -9.26
N ILE A 654 -14.36 8.63 -8.28
CA ILE A 654 -14.05 10.07 -8.42
C ILE A 654 -12.54 10.31 -8.31
N ASN A 655 -11.87 9.66 -7.35
CA ASN A 655 -10.48 9.99 -7.01
C ASN A 655 -9.47 9.43 -8.00
N ALA A 656 -9.70 8.21 -8.52
CA ALA A 656 -8.72 7.52 -9.36
C ALA A 656 -8.42 8.27 -10.66
N PRO A 657 -9.40 8.80 -11.42
CA PRO A 657 -9.12 9.63 -12.59
C PRO A 657 -8.26 10.86 -12.26
N ILE A 658 -8.51 11.51 -11.13
CA ILE A 658 -7.80 12.73 -10.72
C ILE A 658 -6.35 12.41 -10.32
N GLN A 659 -6.19 11.48 -9.37
CA GLN A 659 -4.88 11.12 -8.82
C GLN A 659 -4.02 10.37 -9.83
N GLY A 660 -4.62 9.48 -10.62
CA GLY A 660 -3.91 8.72 -11.64
C GLY A 660 -3.45 9.59 -12.80
N THR A 661 -4.28 10.55 -13.24
CA THR A 661 -3.85 11.53 -14.25
C THR A 661 -2.69 12.39 -13.73
N ALA A 662 -2.74 12.84 -12.47
CA ALA A 662 -1.62 13.57 -11.86
C ALA A 662 -0.34 12.71 -11.82
N ALA A 663 -0.45 11.42 -11.46
CA ALA A 663 0.67 10.49 -11.49
C ALA A 663 1.24 10.31 -12.91
N ASP A 664 0.38 10.13 -13.91
CA ASP A 664 0.78 9.99 -15.30
C ASP A 664 1.54 11.24 -15.80
N ILE A 665 1.04 12.44 -15.46
CA ILE A 665 1.70 13.72 -15.80
C ILE A 665 3.10 13.82 -15.19
N ILE A 666 3.26 13.48 -13.90
CA ILE A 666 4.56 13.49 -13.22
C ILE A 666 5.54 12.52 -13.91
N LYS A 667 5.08 11.30 -14.23
CA LYS A 667 5.90 10.30 -14.93
C LYS A 667 6.34 10.78 -16.30
N ILE A 668 5.47 11.44 -17.06
CA ILE A 668 5.81 12.04 -18.35
C ILE A 668 6.89 13.11 -18.17
N ALA A 669 6.74 14.00 -17.18
CA ALA A 669 7.75 15.01 -16.87
C ALA A 669 9.10 14.37 -16.53
N MET A 670 9.11 13.33 -15.68
CA MET A 670 10.34 12.61 -15.31
C MET A 670 11.06 12.04 -16.53
N VAL A 671 10.33 11.35 -17.41
CA VAL A 671 10.88 10.77 -18.64
C VAL A 671 11.45 11.84 -19.57
N ARG A 672 10.74 12.95 -19.77
CA ARG A 672 11.19 14.03 -20.66
C ARG A 672 12.41 14.78 -20.10
N ILE A 673 12.42 15.05 -18.80
CA ILE A 673 13.55 15.70 -18.11
C ILE A 673 14.80 14.81 -18.24
N HIS A 674 14.67 13.53 -17.89
CA HIS A 674 15.78 12.57 -17.98
C HIS A 674 16.32 12.48 -19.41
N ARG A 675 15.45 12.34 -20.39
CA ARG A 675 15.83 12.33 -21.81
C ARG A 675 16.61 13.58 -22.20
N ARG A 676 16.15 14.77 -21.80
CA ARG A 676 16.86 16.03 -22.09
C ARG A 676 18.20 16.12 -21.37
N PHE A 677 18.30 15.61 -20.13
CA PHE A 677 19.59 15.56 -19.44
C PHE A 677 20.60 14.69 -20.20
N CYS A 678 20.16 13.54 -20.72
CA CYS A 678 20.99 12.66 -21.54
C CYS A 678 21.38 13.29 -22.89
N ASP A 679 20.39 13.83 -23.63
CA ASP A 679 20.57 14.42 -24.96
C ASP A 679 21.46 15.68 -24.91
N GLU A 680 21.38 16.44 -23.83
CA GLU A 680 22.19 17.65 -23.60
C GLU A 680 23.46 17.39 -22.80
N HIS A 681 23.74 16.13 -22.45
CA HIS A 681 24.93 15.69 -21.72
C HIS A 681 25.15 16.40 -20.38
N LEU A 682 24.07 16.67 -19.64
CA LEU A 682 24.13 17.24 -18.30
C LEU A 682 24.66 16.20 -17.30
N ARG A 683 25.48 16.67 -16.35
CA ARG A 683 26.01 15.81 -15.27
C ARG A 683 25.09 15.77 -14.06
N SER A 684 24.22 16.76 -13.93
CA SER A 684 23.22 16.87 -12.87
C SER A 684 22.25 15.70 -12.89
N LYS A 685 21.74 15.30 -11.72
CA LYS A 685 20.93 14.09 -11.57
C LYS A 685 19.62 14.38 -10.86
N MET A 686 18.55 13.72 -11.31
CA MET A 686 17.34 13.55 -10.52
C MET A 686 17.63 12.53 -9.42
N ILE A 687 17.28 12.85 -8.16
CA ILE A 687 17.66 12.04 -7.00
C ILE A 687 16.46 11.51 -6.23
N LEU A 688 15.33 12.24 -6.19
CA LEU A 688 14.13 11.80 -5.47
C LEU A 688 12.86 12.29 -6.17
N GLN A 689 11.83 11.46 -6.13
CA GLN A 689 10.45 11.83 -6.41
C GLN A 689 9.66 11.64 -5.11
N VAL A 690 8.99 12.68 -4.63
CA VAL A 690 8.18 12.63 -3.40
C VAL A 690 6.88 13.39 -3.62
N HIS A 691 5.74 12.71 -3.50
CA HIS A 691 4.41 13.28 -3.80
C HIS A 691 4.32 13.85 -5.23
N ASP A 692 4.29 15.18 -5.36
CA ASP A 692 4.19 15.91 -6.63
C ASP A 692 5.49 16.72 -6.91
N GLU A 693 6.55 16.44 -6.13
CA GLU A 693 7.85 17.11 -6.10
C GLU A 693 8.96 16.25 -6.74
N LEU A 694 9.78 16.87 -7.57
CA LEU A 694 11.00 16.32 -8.16
C LEU A 694 12.23 17.03 -7.58
N ASN A 695 13.20 16.26 -7.12
CA ASN A 695 14.41 16.76 -6.48
C ASN A 695 15.66 16.36 -7.26
N PHE A 696 16.64 17.25 -7.28
CA PHE A 696 17.83 17.13 -8.10
C PHE A 696 19.10 17.53 -7.33
N SER A 697 20.20 16.85 -7.68
CA SER A 697 21.56 17.25 -7.34
C SER A 697 22.19 17.89 -8.57
N VAL A 698 22.46 19.20 -8.51
CA VAL A 698 22.76 20.01 -9.69
C VAL A 698 24.13 20.66 -9.60
N TYR A 699 24.92 20.55 -10.67
CA TYR A 699 26.20 21.24 -10.75
C TYR A 699 25.98 22.77 -10.87
N PRO A 700 26.74 23.61 -10.16
CA PRO A 700 26.52 25.06 -10.14
C PRO A 700 26.56 25.72 -11.53
N ASP A 701 27.36 25.20 -12.46
CA ASP A 701 27.47 25.68 -13.84
C ASP A 701 26.34 25.20 -14.75
N GLU A 702 25.55 24.21 -14.33
CA GLU A 702 24.35 23.71 -15.04
C GLU A 702 23.04 24.29 -14.47
N LYS A 703 23.13 25.13 -13.43
CA LYS A 703 21.99 25.65 -12.65
C LYS A 703 20.86 26.21 -13.51
N GLU A 704 21.15 27.23 -14.33
CA GLU A 704 20.14 27.91 -15.16
C GLU A 704 19.54 26.97 -16.19
N ARG A 705 20.34 26.06 -16.74
CA ARG A 705 19.90 25.12 -17.77
C ARG A 705 18.98 24.05 -17.20
N VAL A 706 19.32 23.50 -16.04
CA VAL A 706 18.49 22.53 -15.33
C VAL A 706 17.16 23.15 -14.91
N GLU A 707 17.16 24.35 -14.35
CA GLU A 707 15.93 25.05 -13.97
C GLU A 707 15.00 25.21 -15.17
N GLN A 708 15.54 25.68 -16.30
CA GLN A 708 14.79 25.84 -17.54
C GLN A 708 14.19 24.51 -18.01
N ILE A 709 15.00 23.45 -18.11
CA ILE A 709 14.53 22.14 -18.58
C ILE A 709 13.41 21.61 -17.68
N VAL A 710 13.63 21.62 -16.36
CA VAL A 710 12.67 21.05 -15.41
C VAL A 710 11.35 21.80 -15.45
N LEU A 711 11.37 23.13 -15.44
CA LEU A 711 10.14 23.93 -15.51
C LEU A 711 9.43 23.81 -16.86
N GLU A 712 10.17 23.77 -17.98
CA GLU A 712 9.59 23.56 -19.30
C GLU A 712 8.90 22.19 -19.41
N GLU A 713 9.59 21.12 -19.04
CA GLU A 713 9.06 19.76 -19.18
C GLU A 713 7.93 19.47 -18.19
N MET A 714 8.00 19.98 -16.95
CA MET A 714 6.91 19.83 -15.98
C MET A 714 5.65 20.56 -16.45
N GLN A 715 5.76 21.83 -16.86
CA GLN A 715 4.58 22.63 -17.22
C GLN A 715 3.97 22.22 -18.57
N ASN A 716 4.75 21.60 -19.45
CA ASN A 716 4.30 21.12 -20.76
C ASN A 716 4.12 19.59 -20.82
N ALA A 717 4.18 18.89 -19.68
CA ALA A 717 4.09 17.44 -19.61
C ALA A 717 2.82 16.91 -20.31
N TYR A 718 1.68 17.56 -20.08
CA TYR A 718 0.40 17.20 -20.72
C TYR A 718 -0.47 18.43 -20.98
N PRO A 719 -1.14 18.51 -22.15
CA PRO A 719 -2.02 19.64 -22.47
C PRO A 719 -3.34 19.53 -21.69
N LEU A 720 -3.52 20.41 -20.69
CA LEU A 720 -4.79 20.61 -19.99
C LEU A 720 -5.42 21.95 -20.40
N ASP A 721 -6.72 22.11 -20.17
CA ASP A 721 -7.43 23.39 -20.43
C ASP A 721 -6.98 24.53 -19.49
N VAL A 722 -6.33 24.17 -18.38
CA VAL A 722 -5.70 25.07 -17.43
C VAL A 722 -4.19 24.83 -17.45
N PRO A 723 -3.36 25.89 -17.37
CA PRO A 723 -1.92 25.72 -17.38
C PRO A 723 -1.45 24.89 -16.18
N LEU A 724 -0.56 23.94 -16.40
CA LEU A 724 0.22 23.33 -15.31
C LEU A 724 1.28 24.34 -14.87
N THR A 725 1.47 24.48 -13.56
CA THR A 725 2.52 25.34 -12.99
C THR A 725 3.36 24.52 -12.04
N ALA A 726 4.65 24.83 -11.98
CA ALA A 726 5.57 24.26 -11.01
C ALA A 726 6.26 25.41 -10.24
N ASP A 727 6.27 25.30 -8.93
CA ASP A 727 7.08 26.17 -8.07
C ASP A 727 8.45 25.49 -7.89
N CYS A 728 9.52 26.27 -7.81
CA CYS A 728 10.87 25.73 -7.63
C CYS A 728 11.69 26.54 -6.64
N GLY A 729 12.71 25.88 -6.08
CA GLY A 729 13.61 26.48 -5.11
C GLY A 729 15.00 25.84 -5.10
N TRP A 730 15.96 26.60 -4.59
CA TRP A 730 17.36 26.25 -4.52
C TRP A 730 17.85 26.31 -3.08
N GLY A 731 18.67 25.35 -2.69
CA GLY A 731 19.21 25.30 -1.34
C GLY A 731 20.50 24.49 -1.23
N ALA A 732 21.12 24.54 -0.05
CA ALA A 732 22.21 23.63 0.31
C ALA A 732 21.71 22.23 0.71
N ASN A 733 20.41 22.11 1.00
CA ASN A 733 19.73 20.89 1.40
C ASN A 733 18.27 20.93 0.94
N TRP A 734 17.57 19.80 1.08
CA TRP A 734 16.17 19.68 0.65
C TRP A 734 15.24 20.66 1.35
N LEU A 735 15.45 20.94 2.65
CA LEU A 735 14.60 21.88 3.38
C LEU A 735 14.70 23.32 2.85
N GLU A 736 15.89 23.76 2.46
CA GLU A 736 16.09 25.11 1.91
C GLU A 736 15.54 25.26 0.48
N ALA A 737 15.59 24.18 -0.30
CA ALA A 737 15.09 24.16 -1.66
C ALA A 737 13.56 24.04 -1.74
N HIS A 738 12.92 23.46 -0.70
CA HIS A 738 11.48 23.25 -0.59
C HIS A 738 10.76 24.40 0.12
#